data_AF-A0A952ZTA5-F1
#
_entry.id   AF-A0A952ZTA5-F1
#
_cell.length_a   1.000
_cell.length_b   1.000
_cell.length_c   1.000
_cell.angle_alpha   90.00
_cell.angle_beta   90.00
_cell.angle_gamma   90.00
#
_symmetry.space_group_name_H-M   'P 1'
#
loop_
_entity.id
_entity.type
_entity.pdbx_description
1 polymer ?
#
loop_
_entity_poly.entity_id
_entity_poly.type
_entity_poly.pdbx_seq_one_letter_code
_entity_poly.pdbx_strand_id
1 'polypeptide(L)'
;MTLPEPQVPSRPSAADWAARAFFFCILALVIFTFPFAPANELDSSWRMVLAQAFHDRLQFGVDIVFTYGPLGFLMGKTYAGLYYHIFLVAQGVQAIVFATLIFRLGLQLPLHRRYVYFAFFTLLGATYEDALQQMVIGLMGFELLRRHDEKLRLLPAVFAVLLATLGLVKFTNLMLGTVFVVSVAALHLWHRRRADAAWIVGWGLGSYLLGWMLCGQNPLNLPDYLFNSWEISQGYQETMGLPTPPEGLLAGLVTVGLVVTYLVGYVSRLADRARAITTGLALCAYVFLNWKHGFVRADGHMIGFFFIVMVPAVAFPVLLADGDQLRRWQRGLTVVMAISCIAGVTIAIPGLMRGVLAMGQERAFGNVDKLLHPAETRADYDYKLHVERTYFDLPKVRAVVGQHTLDVFGFELAVALYNNFNYHPRPVIQSYSAYRPHLSRLNLKFYASDRAPEFVLFKLQSIDRRLVTFDDSEVLSLLLHRYEYVLTERGLQLWRRKPGPFSRGSIAPQPIRSAVLAPGQPFLTEDLAEHHLWASIDLRPSLLGRLRGFAYKLPIVTLRIETTQGTTLDYRMPLPQGRTGFIINPIVEDLMGYMNFAGGKPGRFLRSLTVVLEPGDEKYFEDGYRITVSDLPPSDAGQAFFAQEEKNLFRMFSVVPTSYSSLTPVSEGTIEGKPVMVFHAPSELTVNVPDGATKFAGAFGILEGAYTNGNSTDGAIFTITWIRGADETLLLEQPLDPVQRPKDRTLHDFEINLPRGDGARLRLRTSPGPQSNYAWDWTAWTALRFK
;
A
#
# COMPACT_ATOMS: atom_id res chain seq x y z
N MET A 1 -25.67 -58.17 -34.74
CA MET A 1 -25.08 -57.93 -33.41
C MET A 1 -25.94 -56.89 -32.72
N THR A 2 -26.81 -57.35 -31.83
CA THR A 2 -27.70 -56.52 -31.00
C THR A 2 -26.85 -55.68 -30.05
N LEU A 3 -27.05 -54.35 -30.05
CA LEU A 3 -26.43 -53.44 -29.10
C LEU A 3 -26.90 -53.81 -27.68
N PRO A 4 -26.01 -53.90 -26.69
CA PRO A 4 -26.42 -54.14 -25.31
C PRO A 4 -27.25 -52.94 -24.81
N GLU A 5 -28.35 -53.23 -24.12
CA GLU A 5 -29.18 -52.24 -23.44
C GLU A 5 -28.32 -51.37 -22.49
N PRO A 6 -28.65 -50.08 -22.34
CA PRO A 6 -27.97 -49.22 -21.38
C PRO A 6 -28.24 -49.75 -19.97
N GLN A 7 -27.20 -50.29 -19.32
CA GLN A 7 -27.26 -50.68 -17.92
C GLN A 7 -27.69 -49.46 -17.09
N VAL A 8 -28.84 -49.58 -16.42
CA VAL A 8 -29.27 -48.65 -15.38
C VAL A 8 -28.11 -48.54 -14.38
N PRO A 9 -27.58 -47.34 -14.08
CA PRO A 9 -26.45 -47.22 -13.17
C PRO A 9 -26.84 -47.85 -11.83
N SER A 10 -26.07 -48.85 -11.40
CA SER A 10 -26.25 -49.48 -10.09
C SER A 10 -26.25 -48.39 -9.03
N ARG A 11 -27.20 -48.48 -8.07
CA ARG A 11 -27.21 -47.56 -6.92
C ARG A 11 -25.80 -47.58 -6.30
N PRO A 12 -25.23 -46.40 -5.94
CA PRO A 12 -23.92 -46.35 -5.31
C PRO A 12 -23.86 -47.29 -4.11
N SER A 13 -22.79 -48.07 -3.99
CA SER A 13 -22.57 -48.88 -2.79
C SER A 13 -22.35 -47.99 -1.57
N ALA A 14 -22.50 -48.53 -0.37
CA ALA A 14 -22.19 -47.80 0.87
C ALA A 14 -20.74 -47.26 0.88
N ALA A 15 -19.80 -48.02 0.31
CA ALA A 15 -18.41 -47.61 0.17
C ALA A 15 -18.23 -46.41 -0.80
N ASP A 16 -18.97 -46.37 -1.92
CA ASP A 16 -18.95 -45.22 -2.85
C ASP A 16 -19.54 -43.97 -2.18
N TRP A 17 -20.62 -44.10 -1.42
CA TRP A 17 -21.16 -42.99 -0.63
C TRP A 17 -20.18 -42.49 0.43
N ALA A 18 -19.52 -43.39 1.14
CA ALA A 18 -18.50 -43.01 2.12
C ALA A 18 -17.31 -42.28 1.47
N ALA A 19 -16.80 -42.78 0.33
CA ALA A 19 -15.72 -42.13 -0.41
C ALA A 19 -16.13 -40.74 -0.91
N ARG A 20 -17.34 -40.59 -1.45
CA ARG A 20 -17.88 -39.29 -1.90
C ARG A 20 -18.00 -38.29 -0.76
N ALA A 21 -18.54 -38.72 0.37
CA ALA A 21 -18.64 -37.88 1.56
C ALA A 21 -17.24 -37.45 2.04
N PHE A 22 -16.28 -38.38 2.09
CA PHE A 22 -14.91 -38.09 2.46
C PHE A 22 -14.25 -37.04 1.55
N PHE A 23 -14.35 -37.19 0.23
CA PHE A 23 -13.80 -36.21 -0.72
C PHE A 23 -14.47 -34.84 -0.60
N PHE A 24 -15.79 -34.82 -0.41
CA PHE A 24 -16.52 -33.57 -0.17
C PHE A 24 -16.03 -32.88 1.10
N CYS A 25 -15.85 -33.62 2.19
CA CYS A 25 -15.34 -33.09 3.45
C CYS A 25 -13.92 -32.55 3.30
N ILE A 26 -13.02 -33.24 2.61
CA ILE A 26 -11.66 -32.74 2.33
C ILE A 26 -11.74 -31.43 1.52
N LEU A 27 -12.53 -31.40 0.46
CA LEU A 27 -12.67 -30.21 -0.38
C LEU A 27 -13.20 -29.02 0.42
N ALA A 28 -14.24 -29.22 1.22
CA ALA A 28 -14.80 -28.19 2.09
C ALA A 28 -13.76 -27.73 3.13
N LEU A 29 -13.03 -28.66 3.74
CA LEU A 29 -11.98 -28.36 4.73
C LEU A 29 -10.83 -27.56 4.13
N VAL A 30 -10.42 -27.85 2.89
CA VAL A 30 -9.36 -27.09 2.21
C VAL A 30 -9.86 -25.70 1.78
N ILE A 31 -11.11 -25.56 1.34
CA ILE A 31 -11.68 -24.24 1.01
C ILE A 31 -11.83 -23.39 2.27
N PHE A 32 -12.24 -24.00 3.38
CA PHE A 32 -12.36 -23.31 4.66
C PHE A 32 -11.05 -22.63 5.05
N THR A 33 -11.15 -21.43 5.60
CA THR A 33 -9.98 -20.62 5.95
C THR A 33 -10.21 -19.94 7.29
N PHE A 34 -9.28 -20.11 8.22
CA PHE A 34 -9.19 -19.27 9.42
C PHE A 34 -8.61 -17.89 9.06
N PRO A 35 -8.87 -16.83 9.85
CA PRO A 35 -8.30 -15.53 9.57
C PRO A 35 -6.75 -15.56 9.63
N PHE A 36 -6.10 -14.68 8.89
CA PHE A 36 -4.68 -14.40 9.07
C PHE A 36 -4.43 -13.68 10.40
N ALA A 37 -3.20 -13.84 10.92
CA ALA A 37 -2.78 -13.14 12.12
C ALA A 37 -2.83 -11.61 11.90
N PRO A 38 -3.15 -10.82 12.94
CA PRO A 38 -3.02 -9.37 12.89
C PRO A 38 -1.58 -8.98 12.60
N ALA A 39 -1.42 -7.95 11.78
CA ALA A 39 -0.12 -7.35 11.47
C ALA A 39 -0.34 -5.94 10.86
N ASN A 40 0.68 -5.06 10.94
CA ASN A 40 0.54 -3.65 10.54
C ASN A 40 1.05 -3.34 9.12
N GLU A 41 1.60 -4.32 8.39
CA GLU A 41 2.12 -4.09 7.05
C GLU A 41 1.02 -3.71 6.04
N LEU A 42 1.47 -3.29 4.86
CA LEU A 42 0.65 -2.80 3.75
C LEU A 42 -0.70 -3.52 3.60
N ASP A 43 -0.67 -4.85 3.52
CA ASP A 43 -1.84 -5.66 3.21
C ASP A 43 -2.74 -5.91 4.43
N SER A 44 -2.17 -6.34 5.55
CA SER A 44 -2.95 -6.59 6.77
C SER A 44 -3.63 -5.32 7.30
N SER A 45 -2.98 -4.16 7.17
CA SER A 45 -3.54 -2.88 7.59
C SER A 45 -4.87 -2.55 6.90
N TRP A 46 -4.94 -2.55 5.57
CA TRP A 46 -6.21 -2.26 4.89
C TRP A 46 -7.25 -3.35 5.14
N ARG A 47 -6.84 -4.63 5.26
CA ARG A 47 -7.75 -5.76 5.54
C ARG A 47 -8.45 -5.59 6.88
N MET A 48 -7.72 -5.15 7.89
CA MET A 48 -8.28 -4.86 9.21
C MET A 48 -9.20 -3.63 9.18
N VAL A 49 -8.82 -2.58 8.45
CA VAL A 49 -9.67 -1.38 8.26
C VAL A 49 -11.00 -1.73 7.60
N LEU A 50 -11.08 -2.70 6.68
CA LEU A 50 -12.37 -3.13 6.12
C LEU A 50 -13.32 -3.69 7.18
N ALA A 51 -12.81 -4.44 8.15
CA ALA A 51 -13.62 -4.94 9.26
C ALA A 51 -14.07 -3.81 10.18
N GLN A 52 -13.18 -2.85 10.47
CA GLN A 52 -13.50 -1.65 11.24
C GLN A 52 -14.55 -0.78 10.53
N ALA A 53 -14.41 -0.56 9.23
CA ALA A 53 -15.34 0.24 8.43
C ALA A 53 -16.76 -0.34 8.45
N PHE A 54 -16.88 -1.68 8.40
CA PHE A 54 -18.17 -2.35 8.57
C PHE A 54 -18.72 -2.17 10.00
N HIS A 55 -17.87 -2.24 11.02
CA HIS A 55 -18.24 -2.03 12.41
C HIS A 55 -18.80 -0.62 12.66
N ASP A 56 -18.11 0.38 12.15
CA ASP A 56 -18.45 1.80 12.31
C ASP A 56 -19.55 2.27 11.33
N ARG A 57 -20.07 1.35 10.50
CA ARG A 57 -21.10 1.60 9.47
C ARG A 57 -20.71 2.70 8.47
N LEU A 58 -19.41 2.78 8.15
CA LEU A 58 -18.90 3.68 7.12
C LEU A 58 -19.54 3.37 5.77
N GLN A 59 -19.77 4.41 4.97
CA GLN A 59 -20.42 4.28 3.68
C GLN A 59 -19.40 4.01 2.56
N PHE A 60 -19.45 2.81 1.99
CA PHE A 60 -18.61 2.40 0.87
C PHE A 60 -18.93 3.23 -0.38
N GLY A 61 -17.89 3.73 -1.03
CA GLY A 61 -17.97 4.67 -2.14
C GLY A 61 -17.88 6.15 -1.73
N VAL A 62 -18.11 6.48 -0.46
CA VAL A 62 -18.12 7.87 0.05
C VAL A 62 -17.11 8.06 1.18
N ASP A 63 -17.29 7.34 2.29
CA ASP A 63 -16.39 7.39 3.45
C ASP A 63 -15.20 6.44 3.27
N ILE A 64 -15.41 5.32 2.57
CA ILE A 64 -14.35 4.37 2.19
C ILE A 64 -14.41 4.11 0.70
N VAL A 65 -13.35 4.50 0.00
CA VAL A 65 -13.14 4.30 -1.43
C VAL A 65 -12.02 3.28 -1.61
N PHE A 66 -12.42 2.03 -1.88
CA PHE A 66 -11.50 0.92 -2.10
C PHE A 66 -12.10 -0.11 -3.09
N THR A 67 -11.34 -1.08 -3.56
CA THR A 67 -11.82 -2.11 -4.52
C THR A 67 -12.78 -3.13 -3.93
N TYR A 68 -12.94 -3.12 -2.61
CA TYR A 68 -13.78 -4.03 -1.84
C TYR A 68 -15.11 -3.36 -1.47
N GLY A 69 -16.16 -4.16 -1.39
CA GLY A 69 -17.47 -3.72 -0.92
C GLY A 69 -17.66 -3.97 0.58
N PRO A 70 -18.89 -3.77 1.10
CA PRO A 70 -19.18 -3.89 2.53
C PRO A 70 -18.94 -5.30 3.11
N LEU A 71 -18.98 -6.36 2.30
CA LEU A 71 -18.63 -7.72 2.72
C LEU A 71 -17.15 -8.06 2.46
N GLY A 72 -16.35 -7.10 2.02
CA GLY A 72 -14.95 -7.28 1.64
C GLY A 72 -14.05 -7.78 2.75
N PHE A 73 -14.36 -7.45 4.02
CA PHE A 73 -13.59 -7.92 5.17
C PHE A 73 -13.58 -9.46 5.30
N LEU A 74 -14.63 -10.14 4.79
CA LEU A 74 -14.70 -11.61 4.76
C LEU A 74 -13.66 -12.22 3.80
N MET A 75 -13.16 -11.45 2.84
CA MET A 75 -12.10 -11.85 1.92
C MET A 75 -10.74 -11.27 2.28
N GLY A 76 -10.69 -10.14 2.98
CA GLY A 76 -9.44 -9.62 3.55
C GLY A 76 -8.84 -10.55 4.61
N LYS A 77 -9.69 -11.22 5.41
CA LYS A 77 -9.35 -12.29 6.36
C LYS A 77 -8.29 -11.96 7.43
N THR A 78 -7.79 -10.73 7.60
CA THR A 78 -6.90 -10.40 8.72
C THR A 78 -7.70 -10.14 10.00
N TYR A 79 -7.32 -10.80 11.10
CA TYR A 79 -8.04 -10.68 12.37
C TYR A 79 -7.82 -9.31 13.04
N ALA A 80 -8.87 -8.49 13.15
CA ALA A 80 -8.80 -7.15 13.73
C ALA A 80 -9.29 -7.08 15.20
N GLY A 81 -9.56 -8.22 15.86
CA GLY A 81 -10.28 -8.24 17.14
C GLY A 81 -11.81 -8.27 17.00
N LEU A 82 -12.32 -8.17 15.77
CA LEU A 82 -13.74 -8.07 15.46
C LEU A 82 -14.24 -9.32 14.72
N TYR A 83 -15.54 -9.62 14.91
CA TYR A 83 -16.32 -10.56 14.07
C TYR A 83 -15.76 -11.98 13.89
N TYR A 84 -14.89 -12.47 14.78
CA TYR A 84 -14.25 -13.78 14.63
C TYR A 84 -15.23 -14.93 14.38
N HIS A 85 -16.28 -15.08 15.19
CA HIS A 85 -17.25 -16.16 15.00
C HIS A 85 -18.09 -15.97 13.73
N ILE A 86 -18.49 -14.73 13.42
CA ILE A 86 -19.22 -14.42 12.18
C ILE A 86 -18.37 -14.78 10.96
N PHE A 87 -17.08 -14.45 11.02
CA PHE A 87 -16.12 -14.81 9.99
C PHE A 87 -16.02 -16.33 9.80
N LEU A 88 -15.86 -17.10 10.87
CA LEU A 88 -15.81 -18.57 10.77
C LEU A 88 -17.10 -19.16 10.21
N VAL A 89 -18.27 -18.67 10.62
CA VAL A 89 -19.56 -19.10 10.07
C VAL A 89 -19.64 -18.76 8.58
N ALA A 90 -19.26 -17.54 8.18
CA ALA A 90 -19.26 -17.12 6.78
C ALA A 90 -18.30 -17.97 5.93
N GLN A 91 -17.09 -18.25 6.42
CA GLN A 91 -16.13 -19.12 5.74
C GLN A 91 -16.63 -20.57 5.66
N GLY A 92 -17.33 -21.07 6.68
CA GLY A 92 -17.97 -22.39 6.67
C GLY A 92 -19.07 -22.49 5.62
N VAL A 93 -19.97 -21.49 5.57
CA VAL A 93 -21.02 -21.41 4.56
C VAL A 93 -20.42 -21.30 3.15
N GLN A 94 -19.44 -20.41 2.95
CA GLN A 94 -18.72 -20.28 1.69
C GLN A 94 -18.10 -21.61 1.26
N ALA A 95 -17.39 -22.29 2.17
CA ALA A 95 -16.76 -23.57 1.90
C ALA A 95 -17.75 -24.65 1.48
N ILE A 96 -18.88 -24.77 2.18
CA ILE A 96 -19.93 -25.75 1.85
C ILE A 96 -20.55 -25.43 0.50
N VAL A 97 -20.88 -24.16 0.22
CA VAL A 97 -21.48 -23.75 -1.06
C VAL A 97 -20.52 -24.00 -2.22
N PHE A 98 -19.26 -23.58 -2.07
CA PHE A 98 -18.24 -23.73 -3.10
C PHE A 98 -17.91 -25.21 -3.33
N ALA A 99 -17.71 -25.98 -2.27
CA ALA A 99 -17.48 -27.42 -2.36
C ALA A 99 -18.67 -28.12 -3.01
N THR A 100 -19.92 -27.72 -2.71
CA THR A 100 -21.12 -28.33 -3.31
C THR A 100 -21.15 -28.11 -4.82
N LEU A 101 -20.86 -26.89 -5.28
CA LEU A 101 -20.82 -26.57 -6.70
C LEU A 101 -19.72 -27.36 -7.42
N ILE A 102 -18.49 -27.30 -6.90
CA ILE A 102 -17.32 -28.00 -7.45
C ILE A 102 -17.59 -29.51 -7.47
N PHE A 103 -18.07 -30.07 -6.37
CA PHE A 103 -18.36 -31.50 -6.24
C PHE A 103 -19.44 -31.97 -7.21
N ARG A 104 -20.57 -31.26 -7.33
CA ARG A 104 -21.66 -31.63 -8.24
C ARG A 104 -21.23 -31.56 -9.72
N LEU A 105 -20.39 -30.61 -10.10
CA LEU A 105 -19.85 -30.54 -11.46
C LEU A 105 -18.84 -31.67 -11.70
N GLY A 106 -17.96 -31.94 -10.73
CA GLY A 106 -16.99 -33.04 -10.83
C GLY A 106 -17.64 -34.42 -10.96
N LEU A 107 -18.78 -34.65 -10.31
CA LEU A 107 -19.53 -35.91 -10.45
C LEU A 107 -20.10 -36.14 -11.86
N GLN A 108 -20.30 -35.09 -12.65
CA GLN A 108 -20.75 -35.22 -14.05
C GLN A 108 -19.60 -35.59 -15.00
N LEU A 109 -18.34 -35.49 -14.55
CA LEU A 109 -17.17 -35.84 -15.36
C LEU A 109 -16.94 -37.36 -15.42
N PRO A 110 -16.36 -37.86 -16.53
CA PRO A 110 -15.89 -39.24 -16.60
C PRO A 110 -14.79 -39.49 -15.55
N LEU A 111 -14.69 -40.73 -15.06
CA LEU A 111 -13.88 -41.09 -13.89
C LEU A 111 -12.44 -40.55 -13.91
N HIS A 112 -11.72 -40.71 -15.02
CA HIS A 112 -10.34 -40.22 -15.14
C HIS A 112 -10.22 -38.68 -15.03
N ARG A 113 -11.18 -37.92 -15.56
CA ARG A 113 -11.19 -36.45 -15.46
C ARG A 113 -11.69 -35.97 -14.11
N ARG A 114 -12.61 -36.71 -13.49
CA ARG A 114 -13.09 -36.43 -12.14
C ARG A 114 -11.94 -36.36 -11.14
N TYR A 115 -10.98 -37.30 -11.20
CA TYR A 115 -9.81 -37.28 -10.33
C TYR A 115 -8.91 -36.06 -10.59
N VAL A 116 -8.63 -35.74 -11.86
CA VAL A 116 -7.83 -34.55 -12.22
C VAL A 116 -8.51 -33.26 -11.74
N TYR A 117 -9.82 -33.15 -11.93
CA TYR A 117 -10.62 -32.01 -11.49
C TYR A 117 -10.57 -31.82 -9.97
N PHE A 118 -10.80 -32.88 -9.20
CA PHE A 118 -10.72 -32.78 -7.74
C PHE A 118 -9.31 -32.58 -7.22
N ALA A 119 -8.30 -33.20 -7.84
CA ALA A 119 -6.90 -32.93 -7.52
C ALA A 119 -6.55 -31.47 -7.76
N PHE A 120 -6.98 -30.89 -8.89
CA PHE A 120 -6.78 -29.47 -9.18
C PHE A 120 -7.40 -28.58 -8.09
N PHE A 121 -8.68 -28.73 -7.76
CA PHE A 121 -9.32 -27.85 -6.77
C PHE A 121 -8.76 -28.04 -5.36
N THR A 122 -8.40 -29.27 -4.97
CA THR A 122 -7.87 -29.56 -3.64
C THR A 122 -6.42 -29.10 -3.47
N LEU A 123 -5.60 -29.19 -4.51
CA LEU A 123 -4.16 -28.90 -4.43
C LEU A 123 -3.80 -27.49 -4.88
N LEU A 124 -4.53 -26.93 -5.85
CA LEU A 124 -4.20 -25.64 -6.48
C LEU A 124 -5.36 -24.66 -6.39
N GLY A 125 -6.55 -25.04 -6.86
CA GLY A 125 -7.66 -24.11 -7.04
C GLY A 125 -8.12 -23.43 -5.75
N ALA A 126 -8.02 -24.11 -4.60
CA ALA A 126 -8.42 -23.57 -3.31
C ALA A 126 -7.31 -22.81 -2.55
N THR A 127 -6.08 -22.75 -3.08
CA THR A 127 -4.95 -22.14 -2.36
C THR A 127 -4.85 -20.62 -2.56
N TYR A 128 -5.50 -20.09 -3.60
CA TYR A 128 -5.53 -18.67 -3.90
C TYR A 128 -6.97 -18.14 -3.94
N GLU A 129 -7.37 -17.44 -2.87
CA GLU A 129 -8.76 -17.05 -2.60
C GLU A 129 -9.39 -16.20 -3.72
N ASP A 130 -8.64 -15.19 -4.21
CA ASP A 130 -9.07 -14.32 -5.32
C ASP A 130 -9.44 -15.15 -6.54
N ALA A 131 -8.58 -16.10 -6.92
CA ALA A 131 -8.85 -17.01 -8.02
C ALA A 131 -10.00 -17.97 -7.70
N LEU A 132 -10.11 -18.49 -6.47
CA LEU A 132 -11.18 -19.40 -6.08
C LEU A 132 -12.56 -18.76 -6.26
N GLN A 133 -12.75 -17.53 -5.80
CA GLN A 133 -14.01 -16.81 -5.97
C GLN A 133 -14.32 -16.56 -7.45
N GLN A 134 -13.32 -16.13 -8.24
CA GLN A 134 -13.47 -15.93 -9.68
C GLN A 134 -13.82 -17.25 -10.40
N MET A 135 -13.16 -18.36 -10.05
CA MET A 135 -13.46 -19.69 -10.58
C MET A 135 -14.89 -20.11 -10.25
N VAL A 136 -15.35 -19.94 -9.01
CA VAL A 136 -16.73 -20.28 -8.61
C VAL A 136 -17.76 -19.41 -9.32
N ILE A 137 -17.49 -18.11 -9.50
CA ILE A 137 -18.32 -17.22 -10.33
C ILE A 137 -18.41 -17.75 -11.76
N GLY A 138 -17.27 -18.14 -12.34
CA GLY A 138 -17.21 -18.77 -13.66
C GLY A 138 -18.04 -20.06 -13.74
N LEU A 139 -17.86 -20.97 -12.77
CA LEU A 139 -18.62 -22.22 -12.71
C LEU A 139 -20.13 -21.99 -12.62
N MET A 140 -20.59 -21.05 -11.79
CA MET A 140 -22.02 -20.67 -11.71
C MET A 140 -22.51 -20.06 -13.02
N GLY A 141 -21.74 -19.13 -13.60
CA GLY A 141 -22.08 -18.44 -14.83
C GLY A 141 -22.19 -19.36 -16.05
N PHE A 142 -21.23 -20.27 -16.23
CA PHE A 142 -21.29 -21.27 -17.30
C PHE A 142 -22.40 -22.30 -17.08
N GLU A 143 -22.67 -22.69 -15.83
CA GLU A 143 -23.80 -23.56 -15.51
C GLU A 143 -25.16 -22.91 -15.84
N LEU A 144 -25.32 -21.60 -15.59
CA LEU A 144 -26.51 -20.84 -16.00
C LEU A 144 -26.69 -20.83 -17.53
N LEU A 145 -25.62 -20.56 -18.28
CA LEU A 145 -25.65 -20.56 -19.75
C LEU A 145 -25.96 -21.96 -20.30
N ARG A 146 -25.39 -23.00 -19.69
CA ARG A 146 -25.62 -24.40 -20.06
C ARG A 146 -27.08 -24.82 -19.86
N ARG A 147 -27.68 -24.39 -18.75
CA ARG A 147 -29.07 -24.75 -18.36
C ARG A 147 -30.12 -23.74 -18.79
N HIS A 148 -29.81 -22.82 -19.70
CA HIS A 148 -30.74 -21.74 -20.06
C HIS A 148 -32.11 -22.22 -20.56
N ASP A 149 -32.20 -23.41 -21.16
CA ASP A 149 -33.45 -24.02 -21.62
C ASP A 149 -34.25 -24.73 -20.51
N GLU A 150 -33.64 -25.00 -19.35
CA GLU A 150 -34.31 -25.67 -18.24
C GLU A 150 -35.32 -24.73 -17.54
N LYS A 151 -36.49 -25.26 -17.16
CA LYS A 151 -37.54 -24.48 -16.47
C LYS A 151 -37.31 -24.30 -14.96
N LEU A 152 -36.17 -24.74 -14.43
CA LEU A 152 -35.87 -24.78 -12.99
C LEU A 152 -35.63 -23.37 -12.42
N ARG A 153 -36.66 -22.52 -12.30
CA ARG A 153 -36.53 -21.11 -11.89
C ARG A 153 -35.81 -20.85 -10.57
N LEU A 154 -35.81 -21.83 -9.65
CA LEU A 154 -35.15 -21.71 -8.35
C LEU A 154 -33.62 -21.69 -8.45
N LEU A 155 -33.02 -22.55 -9.29
CA LEU A 155 -31.56 -22.68 -9.35
C LEU A 155 -30.89 -21.41 -9.92
N PRO A 156 -31.38 -20.81 -11.03
CA PRO A 156 -30.87 -19.53 -11.51
C PRO A 156 -31.05 -18.40 -10.50
N ALA A 157 -32.15 -18.38 -9.74
CA ALA A 157 -32.34 -17.40 -8.67
C ALA A 157 -31.28 -17.56 -7.57
N VAL A 158 -31.02 -18.80 -7.12
CA VAL A 158 -29.95 -19.09 -6.14
C VAL A 158 -28.58 -18.63 -6.64
N PHE A 159 -28.23 -18.93 -7.90
CA PHE A 159 -26.96 -18.46 -8.47
C PHE A 159 -26.90 -16.94 -8.61
N ALA A 160 -28.00 -16.28 -9.01
CA ALA A 160 -28.03 -14.81 -9.05
C ALA A 160 -27.82 -14.18 -7.66
N VAL A 161 -28.44 -14.75 -6.61
CA VAL A 161 -28.23 -14.32 -5.21
C VAL A 161 -26.77 -14.52 -4.79
N LEU A 162 -26.17 -15.68 -5.10
CA LEU A 162 -24.77 -15.96 -4.76
C LEU A 162 -23.80 -15.04 -5.52
N LEU A 163 -24.04 -14.80 -6.82
CA LEU A 163 -23.26 -13.85 -7.62
C LEU A 163 -23.37 -12.43 -7.07
N ALA A 164 -24.57 -11.99 -6.70
CA ALA A 164 -24.79 -10.70 -6.05
C ALA A 164 -24.04 -10.60 -4.71
N THR A 165 -24.06 -11.66 -3.90
CA THR A 165 -23.35 -11.74 -2.61
C THR A 165 -21.84 -11.62 -2.80
N LEU A 166 -21.26 -12.34 -3.78
CA LEU A 166 -19.84 -12.22 -4.12
C LEU A 166 -19.50 -10.84 -4.71
N GLY A 167 -20.46 -10.20 -5.38
CA GLY A 167 -20.32 -8.81 -5.84
C GLY A 167 -20.25 -7.79 -4.71
N LEU A 168 -20.87 -8.05 -3.55
CA LEU A 168 -20.76 -7.20 -2.35
C LEU A 168 -19.40 -7.34 -1.65
N VAL A 169 -18.62 -8.37 -1.98
CA VAL A 169 -17.27 -8.58 -1.46
C VAL A 169 -16.26 -7.71 -2.20
N LYS A 170 -16.26 -7.75 -3.54
CA LYS A 170 -15.23 -7.11 -4.37
C LYS A 170 -15.79 -6.65 -5.71
N PHE A 171 -15.35 -5.47 -6.17
CA PHE A 171 -15.83 -4.88 -7.41
C PHE A 171 -15.56 -5.75 -8.65
N THR A 172 -14.40 -6.42 -8.72
CA THR A 172 -14.08 -7.34 -9.83
C THR A 172 -14.98 -8.57 -9.86
N ASN A 173 -15.47 -9.05 -8.71
CA ASN A 173 -16.47 -10.10 -8.63
C ASN A 173 -17.84 -9.60 -9.15
N LEU A 174 -18.22 -8.37 -8.78
CA LEU A 174 -19.44 -7.73 -9.28
C LEU A 174 -19.41 -7.60 -10.80
N MET A 175 -18.28 -7.15 -11.37
CA MET A 175 -18.11 -7.04 -12.81
C MET A 175 -18.31 -8.40 -13.51
N LEU A 176 -17.60 -9.44 -13.06
CA LEU A 176 -17.70 -10.76 -13.68
C LEU A 176 -19.10 -11.39 -13.50
N GLY A 177 -19.70 -11.28 -12.32
CA GLY A 177 -21.06 -11.76 -12.06
C GLY A 177 -22.09 -11.05 -12.94
N THR A 178 -21.94 -9.73 -13.13
CA THR A 178 -22.79 -8.94 -14.02
C THR A 178 -22.65 -9.38 -15.47
N VAL A 179 -21.44 -9.66 -15.95
CA VAL A 179 -21.22 -10.22 -17.30
C VAL A 179 -22.04 -11.49 -17.49
N PHE A 180 -21.99 -12.44 -16.55
CA PHE A 180 -22.76 -13.69 -16.66
C PHE A 180 -24.27 -13.47 -16.60
N VAL A 181 -24.77 -12.62 -15.69
CA VAL A 181 -26.21 -12.30 -15.61
C VAL A 181 -26.69 -11.66 -16.91
N VAL A 182 -25.95 -10.70 -17.46
CA VAL A 182 -26.27 -10.02 -18.72
C VAL A 182 -26.19 -11.01 -19.90
N SER A 183 -25.18 -11.87 -19.95
CA SER A 183 -25.07 -12.91 -20.98
C SER A 183 -26.27 -13.86 -20.97
N VAL A 184 -26.70 -14.34 -19.80
CA VAL A 184 -27.87 -15.21 -19.67
C VAL A 184 -29.16 -14.48 -20.04
N ALA A 185 -29.32 -13.22 -19.60
CA ALA A 185 -30.47 -12.40 -19.95
C ALA A 185 -30.54 -12.13 -21.47
N ALA A 186 -29.41 -11.81 -22.11
CA ALA A 186 -29.31 -11.61 -23.55
C ALA A 186 -29.69 -12.88 -24.32
N LEU A 187 -29.24 -14.04 -23.87
CA LEU A 187 -29.62 -15.33 -24.45
C LEU A 187 -31.14 -15.58 -24.30
N HIS A 188 -31.72 -15.34 -23.13
CA HIS A 188 -33.18 -15.44 -22.96
C HIS A 188 -33.94 -14.47 -23.86
N LEU A 189 -33.49 -13.22 -24.01
CA LEU A 189 -34.12 -12.24 -24.91
C LEU A 189 -34.03 -12.67 -26.38
N TRP A 190 -32.89 -13.24 -26.80
CA TRP A 190 -32.72 -13.81 -28.14
C TRP A 190 -33.75 -14.90 -28.43
N HIS A 191 -33.96 -15.80 -27.48
CA HIS A 191 -34.99 -16.85 -27.54
C HIS A 191 -36.40 -16.34 -27.19
N ARG A 192 -36.62 -15.02 -27.17
CA ARG A 192 -37.92 -14.36 -26.89
C ARG A 192 -38.51 -14.64 -25.50
N ARG A 193 -37.71 -15.12 -24.54
CA ARG A 193 -38.10 -15.41 -23.15
C ARG A 193 -37.92 -14.18 -22.25
N ARG A 194 -38.66 -13.12 -22.53
CA ARG A 194 -38.55 -11.82 -21.82
C ARG A 194 -38.78 -11.94 -20.31
N ALA A 195 -39.70 -12.80 -19.87
CA ALA A 195 -39.99 -13.02 -18.46
C ALA A 195 -38.79 -13.62 -17.72
N ASP A 196 -38.11 -14.59 -18.31
CA ASP A 196 -36.95 -15.24 -17.68
C ASP A 196 -35.72 -14.31 -17.69
N ALA A 197 -35.58 -13.47 -18.73
CA ALA A 197 -34.57 -12.40 -18.74
C ALA A 197 -34.81 -11.36 -17.63
N ALA A 198 -36.05 -10.88 -17.49
CA ALA A 198 -36.42 -9.95 -16.41
C ALA A 198 -36.26 -10.60 -15.02
N TRP A 199 -36.54 -11.90 -14.91
CA TRP A 199 -36.39 -12.66 -13.68
C TRP A 199 -34.94 -12.75 -13.21
N ILE A 200 -34.01 -13.15 -14.07
CA ILE A 200 -32.59 -13.29 -13.68
C ILE A 200 -31.97 -11.94 -13.34
N VAL A 201 -32.29 -10.89 -14.11
CA VAL A 201 -31.84 -9.51 -13.83
C VAL A 201 -32.46 -9.00 -12.52
N GLY A 202 -33.76 -9.24 -12.31
CA GLY A 202 -34.46 -8.85 -11.09
C GLY A 202 -33.88 -9.50 -9.84
N TRP A 203 -33.56 -10.80 -9.88
CA TRP A 203 -32.89 -11.47 -8.76
C TRP A 203 -31.46 -10.97 -8.54
N GLY A 204 -30.67 -10.77 -9.61
CA GLY A 204 -29.31 -10.26 -9.49
C GLY A 204 -29.27 -8.86 -8.87
N LEU A 205 -30.00 -7.91 -9.46
CA LEU A 205 -30.05 -6.52 -9.01
C LEU A 205 -30.75 -6.40 -7.64
N GLY A 206 -31.90 -7.06 -7.48
CA GLY A 206 -32.68 -7.02 -6.24
C GLY A 206 -31.91 -7.58 -5.05
N SER A 207 -31.20 -8.71 -5.22
CA SER A 207 -30.39 -9.31 -4.14
C SER A 207 -29.16 -8.47 -3.82
N TYR A 208 -28.52 -7.87 -4.83
CA TYR A 208 -27.39 -6.97 -4.60
C TYR A 208 -27.83 -5.73 -3.81
N LEU A 209 -28.92 -5.07 -4.22
CA LEU A 209 -29.46 -3.90 -3.52
C LEU A 209 -29.93 -4.24 -2.11
N LEU A 210 -30.64 -5.37 -1.94
CA LEU A 210 -31.05 -5.83 -0.62
C LEU A 210 -29.84 -6.08 0.27
N GLY A 211 -28.83 -6.82 -0.22
CA GLY A 211 -27.61 -7.08 0.53
C GLY A 211 -26.82 -5.82 0.87
N TRP A 212 -26.76 -4.84 -0.04
CA TRP A 212 -26.18 -3.51 0.19
C TRP A 212 -26.87 -2.81 1.37
N MET A 213 -28.21 -2.73 1.35
CA MET A 213 -29.00 -2.12 2.43
C MET A 213 -28.90 -2.89 3.75
N LEU A 214 -28.86 -4.23 3.71
CA LEU A 214 -28.67 -5.07 4.90
C LEU A 214 -27.29 -4.87 5.53
N CYS A 215 -26.28 -4.45 4.75
CA CYS A 215 -24.98 -4.02 5.27
C CYS A 215 -24.99 -2.59 5.83
N GLY A 216 -26.16 -1.96 6.00
CA GLY A 216 -26.30 -0.61 6.53
C GLY A 216 -25.88 0.49 5.56
N GLN A 217 -25.76 0.17 4.27
CA GLN A 217 -25.32 1.12 3.24
C GLN A 217 -26.51 1.85 2.62
N ASN A 218 -26.37 3.15 2.42
CA ASN A 218 -27.37 3.97 1.73
C ASN A 218 -27.37 3.61 0.23
N PRO A 219 -28.51 3.24 -0.38
CA PRO A 219 -28.59 2.92 -1.81
C PRO A 219 -28.21 4.11 -2.71
N LEU A 220 -28.35 5.35 -2.23
CA LEU A 220 -27.95 6.56 -2.96
C LEU A 220 -26.43 6.67 -3.15
N ASN A 221 -25.63 5.95 -2.37
CA ASN A 221 -24.17 5.93 -2.48
C ASN A 221 -23.66 4.92 -3.53
N LEU A 222 -24.54 4.11 -4.10
CA LEU A 222 -24.14 3.09 -5.08
C LEU A 222 -23.48 3.67 -6.34
N PRO A 223 -23.95 4.80 -6.93
CA PRO A 223 -23.26 5.44 -8.05
C PRO A 223 -21.82 5.86 -7.70
N ASP A 224 -21.61 6.43 -6.52
CA ASP A 224 -20.26 6.81 -6.04
C ASP A 224 -19.39 5.58 -5.82
N TYR A 225 -19.94 4.50 -5.24
CA TYR A 225 -19.22 3.22 -5.10
C TYR A 225 -18.77 2.67 -6.46
N LEU A 226 -19.67 2.61 -7.45
CA LEU A 226 -19.35 2.09 -8.78
C LEU A 226 -18.34 2.97 -9.51
N PHE A 227 -18.52 4.29 -9.47
CA PHE A 227 -17.61 5.24 -10.12
C PHE A 227 -16.22 5.23 -9.47
N ASN A 228 -16.15 5.34 -8.15
CA ASN A 228 -14.88 5.38 -7.44
C ASN A 228 -14.14 4.03 -7.48
N SER A 229 -14.86 2.90 -7.44
CA SER A 229 -14.26 1.57 -7.66
C SER A 229 -13.70 1.41 -9.07
N TRP A 230 -14.39 1.96 -10.08
CA TRP A 230 -13.89 2.01 -11.45
C TRP A 230 -12.63 2.87 -11.57
N GLU A 231 -12.61 4.05 -10.94
CA GLU A 231 -11.43 4.92 -10.90
C GLU A 231 -10.21 4.23 -10.26
N ILE A 232 -10.40 3.48 -9.18
CA ILE A 232 -9.32 2.66 -8.58
C ILE A 232 -8.90 1.54 -9.54
N SER A 233 -9.84 0.81 -10.13
CA SER A 233 -9.54 -0.30 -11.04
C SER A 233 -8.74 0.16 -12.27
N GLN A 234 -9.07 1.31 -12.84
CA GLN A 234 -8.30 1.91 -13.94
C GLN A 234 -6.94 2.41 -13.45
N GLY A 235 -6.91 3.10 -12.31
CA GLY A 235 -5.67 3.59 -11.70
C GLY A 235 -4.68 2.47 -11.38
N TYR A 236 -5.16 1.32 -10.92
CA TYR A 236 -4.35 0.12 -10.67
C TYR A 236 -3.62 -0.34 -11.95
N GLN A 237 -4.32 -0.36 -13.09
CA GLN A 237 -3.71 -0.78 -14.37
C GLN A 237 -2.59 0.16 -14.83
N GLU A 238 -2.75 1.47 -14.61
CA GLU A 238 -1.77 2.49 -14.99
C GLU A 238 -0.62 2.61 -13.98
N THR A 239 -0.83 2.22 -12.72
CA THR A 239 0.09 2.55 -11.61
C THR A 239 0.77 1.34 -10.97
N MET A 240 0.14 0.16 -10.95
CA MET A 240 0.66 -1.01 -10.22
C MET A 240 1.44 -2.00 -11.08
N GLY A 241 1.63 -1.68 -12.37
CA GLY A 241 2.32 -2.55 -13.31
C GLY A 241 3.78 -2.83 -12.94
N LEU A 242 4.17 -4.10 -12.89
CA LEU A 242 5.57 -4.52 -12.70
C LEU A 242 6.12 -5.18 -13.97
N PRO A 243 7.44 -5.21 -14.22
CA PRO A 243 8.01 -5.96 -15.33
C PRO A 243 7.58 -7.44 -15.30
N THR A 244 7.33 -8.04 -16.45
CA THR A 244 7.03 -9.48 -16.55
C THR A 244 8.23 -10.20 -17.15
N PRO A 245 8.68 -11.31 -16.56
CA PRO A 245 9.71 -12.14 -17.16
C PRO A 245 9.28 -12.62 -18.57
N PRO A 246 10.17 -12.60 -19.58
CA PRO A 246 9.83 -12.98 -20.95
C PRO A 246 9.19 -14.37 -21.05
N GLU A 247 9.72 -15.35 -20.32
CA GLU A 247 9.19 -16.72 -20.24
C GLU A 247 7.79 -16.78 -19.64
N GLY A 248 7.51 -15.97 -18.61
CA GLY A 248 6.19 -15.88 -17.99
C GLY A 248 5.16 -15.27 -18.94
N LEU A 249 5.55 -14.21 -19.66
CA LEU A 249 4.72 -13.59 -20.69
C LEU A 249 4.43 -14.56 -21.84
N LEU A 250 5.45 -15.27 -22.33
CA LEU A 250 5.30 -16.27 -23.39
C LEU A 250 4.35 -17.39 -22.97
N ALA A 251 4.51 -17.95 -21.76
CA ALA A 251 3.61 -18.97 -21.23
C ALA A 251 2.15 -18.47 -21.14
N GLY A 252 1.96 -17.23 -20.72
CA GLY A 252 0.66 -16.56 -20.73
C GLY A 252 0.04 -16.45 -22.12
N LEU A 253 0.79 -15.94 -23.10
CA LEU A 253 0.35 -15.77 -24.49
C LEU A 253 0.05 -17.11 -25.17
N VAL A 254 0.88 -18.13 -24.97
CA VAL A 254 0.62 -19.50 -25.45
C VAL A 254 -0.69 -20.00 -24.87
N THR A 255 -0.90 -19.84 -23.56
CA THR A 255 -2.13 -20.25 -22.88
C THR A 255 -3.37 -19.54 -23.45
N VAL A 256 -3.29 -18.23 -23.71
CA VAL A 256 -4.36 -17.48 -24.38
C VAL A 256 -4.62 -18.01 -25.80
N GLY A 257 -3.57 -18.28 -26.58
CA GLY A 257 -3.69 -18.85 -27.92
C GLY A 257 -4.38 -20.22 -27.91
N LEU A 258 -4.10 -21.06 -26.91
CA LEU A 258 -4.77 -22.36 -26.72
C LEU A 258 -6.27 -22.18 -26.39
N VAL A 259 -6.62 -21.21 -25.54
CA VAL A 259 -8.02 -20.87 -25.24
C VAL A 259 -8.75 -20.36 -26.48
N VAL A 260 -8.15 -19.44 -27.24
CA VAL A 260 -8.72 -18.94 -28.50
C VAL A 260 -8.93 -20.07 -29.50
N THR A 261 -7.94 -20.97 -29.64
CA THR A 261 -8.05 -22.15 -30.51
C THR A 261 -9.21 -23.06 -30.08
N TYR A 262 -9.36 -23.28 -28.77
CA TYR A 262 -10.46 -24.06 -28.21
C TYR A 262 -11.82 -23.41 -28.51
N LEU A 263 -11.92 -22.09 -28.31
CA LEU A 263 -13.12 -21.29 -28.56
C LEU A 263 -13.54 -21.29 -30.02
N VAL A 264 -12.61 -21.11 -30.96
CA VAL A 264 -12.92 -21.19 -32.40
C VAL A 264 -13.47 -22.58 -32.75
N GLY A 265 -12.86 -23.63 -32.20
CA GLY A 265 -13.33 -25.00 -32.35
C GLY A 265 -14.74 -25.23 -31.78
N TYR A 266 -15.04 -24.64 -30.61
CA TYR A 266 -16.35 -24.69 -29.94
C TYR A 266 -17.43 -23.94 -30.74
N VAL A 267 -17.19 -22.66 -31.05
CA VAL A 267 -18.16 -21.79 -31.73
C VAL A 267 -18.49 -22.29 -33.12
N SER A 268 -17.49 -22.79 -33.87
CA SER A 268 -17.69 -23.26 -35.24
C SER A 268 -18.64 -24.47 -35.35
N ARG A 269 -18.76 -25.30 -34.31
CA ARG A 269 -19.40 -26.62 -34.34
C ARG A 269 -20.64 -26.77 -33.47
N LEU A 270 -20.96 -25.81 -32.60
CA LEU A 270 -22.20 -25.84 -31.83
C LEU A 270 -23.40 -25.46 -32.72
N ALA A 271 -24.47 -26.26 -32.66
CA ALA A 271 -25.68 -26.02 -33.46
C ALA A 271 -26.41 -24.73 -33.04
N ASP A 272 -26.51 -24.49 -31.73
CA ASP A 272 -27.06 -23.26 -31.18
C ASP A 272 -26.01 -22.13 -31.22
N ARG A 273 -26.04 -21.34 -32.29
CA ARG A 273 -25.10 -20.24 -32.51
C ARG A 273 -25.23 -19.14 -31.46
N ALA A 274 -26.43 -18.86 -30.96
CA ALA A 274 -26.66 -17.81 -29.99
C ALA A 274 -26.00 -18.16 -28.65
N ARG A 275 -26.23 -19.39 -28.17
CA ARG A 275 -25.54 -19.91 -26.99
C ARG A 275 -24.03 -19.97 -27.20
N ALA A 276 -23.57 -20.44 -28.36
CA ALA A 276 -22.14 -20.55 -28.65
C ALA A 276 -21.41 -19.20 -28.57
N ILE A 277 -21.96 -18.16 -29.22
CA ILE A 277 -21.40 -16.81 -29.22
C ILE A 277 -21.44 -16.23 -27.81
N THR A 278 -22.57 -16.36 -27.11
CA THR A 278 -22.74 -15.83 -25.75
C THR A 278 -21.75 -16.47 -24.77
N THR A 279 -21.62 -17.80 -24.80
CA THR A 279 -20.65 -18.54 -23.98
C THR A 279 -19.21 -18.20 -24.35
N GLY A 280 -18.91 -18.03 -25.64
CA GLY A 280 -17.60 -17.61 -26.12
C GLY A 280 -17.21 -16.22 -25.60
N LEU A 281 -18.13 -15.25 -25.69
CA LEU A 281 -17.93 -13.90 -25.15
C LEU A 281 -17.76 -13.91 -23.63
N ALA A 282 -18.56 -14.71 -22.90
CA ALA A 282 -18.42 -14.86 -21.45
C ALA A 282 -17.06 -15.48 -21.07
N LEU A 283 -16.57 -16.47 -21.83
CA LEU A 283 -15.23 -17.04 -21.60
C LEU A 283 -14.12 -16.05 -21.94
N CYS A 284 -14.26 -15.27 -23.01
CA CYS A 284 -13.31 -14.19 -23.33
C CYS A 284 -13.25 -13.17 -22.19
N ALA A 285 -14.39 -12.72 -21.67
CA ALA A 285 -14.44 -11.78 -20.54
C ALA A 285 -13.82 -12.38 -19.27
N TYR A 286 -14.15 -13.63 -18.96
CA TYR A 286 -13.60 -14.38 -17.83
C TYR A 286 -12.07 -14.50 -17.91
N VAL A 287 -11.52 -14.88 -19.06
CA VAL A 287 -10.07 -15.01 -19.27
C VAL A 287 -9.39 -13.63 -19.31
N PHE A 288 -10.01 -12.63 -19.94
CA PHE A 288 -9.44 -11.28 -20.07
C PHE A 288 -9.32 -10.56 -18.72
N LEU A 289 -10.37 -10.59 -17.88
CA LEU A 289 -10.32 -9.98 -16.55
C LEU A 289 -9.20 -10.59 -15.71
N ASN A 290 -9.02 -11.91 -15.79
CA ASN A 290 -8.01 -12.62 -15.02
C ASN A 290 -6.61 -12.54 -15.62
N TRP A 291 -6.50 -12.35 -16.94
CA TRP A 291 -5.25 -11.93 -17.58
C TRP A 291 -4.82 -10.58 -17.03
N LYS A 292 -5.72 -9.60 -16.96
CA LYS A 292 -5.41 -8.29 -16.38
C LYS A 292 -5.02 -8.39 -14.91
N HIS A 293 -5.72 -9.21 -14.12
CA HIS A 293 -5.35 -9.47 -12.72
C HIS A 293 -3.93 -10.03 -12.59
N GLY A 294 -3.56 -11.05 -13.38
CA GLY A 294 -2.27 -11.73 -13.25
C GLY A 294 -1.08 -11.03 -13.93
N PHE A 295 -1.30 -10.28 -15.02
CA PHE A 295 -0.22 -9.77 -15.87
C PHE A 295 0.00 -8.26 -15.79
N VAL A 296 -0.91 -7.49 -15.19
CA VAL A 296 -0.62 -6.08 -14.85
C VAL A 296 0.49 -6.05 -13.81
N ARG A 297 0.25 -6.60 -12.61
CA ARG A 297 1.26 -6.76 -11.57
C ARG A 297 1.84 -8.16 -11.63
N ALA A 298 2.88 -8.34 -12.45
CA ALA A 298 3.42 -9.66 -12.79
C ALA A 298 4.42 -10.19 -11.74
N ASP A 299 3.91 -10.44 -10.54
CA ASP A 299 4.58 -11.13 -9.45
C ASP A 299 3.78 -12.43 -9.14
N GLY A 300 3.60 -12.79 -7.86
CA GLY A 300 2.76 -13.91 -7.46
C GLY A 300 1.33 -13.87 -8.01
N HIS A 301 0.80 -12.71 -8.42
CA HIS A 301 -0.55 -12.61 -9.01
C HIS A 301 -0.70 -13.41 -10.32
N MET A 302 0.40 -13.67 -11.04
CA MET A 302 0.39 -14.45 -12.29
C MET A 302 -0.24 -15.84 -12.13
N ILE A 303 -0.09 -16.49 -10.97
CA ILE A 303 -0.66 -17.82 -10.74
C ILE A 303 -2.19 -17.81 -10.83
N GLY A 304 -2.83 -16.69 -10.49
CA GLY A 304 -4.27 -16.53 -10.55
C GLY A 304 -4.81 -16.74 -11.96
N PHE A 305 -4.14 -16.16 -12.97
CA PHE A 305 -4.51 -16.36 -14.37
C PHE A 305 -4.45 -17.85 -14.76
N PHE A 306 -3.35 -18.53 -14.44
CA PHE A 306 -3.17 -19.93 -14.82
C PHE A 306 -4.14 -20.88 -14.10
N PHE A 307 -4.45 -20.63 -12.82
CA PHE A 307 -5.48 -21.41 -12.11
C PHE A 307 -6.86 -21.25 -12.74
N ILE A 308 -7.19 -20.03 -13.17
CA ILE A 308 -8.50 -19.72 -13.76
C ILE A 308 -8.64 -20.33 -15.15
N VAL A 309 -7.60 -20.28 -15.99
CA VAL A 309 -7.60 -20.93 -17.30
C VAL A 309 -7.52 -22.46 -17.20
N MET A 310 -7.02 -23.00 -16.09
CA MET A 310 -7.07 -24.44 -15.84
C MET A 310 -8.50 -24.98 -15.75
N VAL A 311 -9.46 -24.19 -15.26
CA VAL A 311 -10.87 -24.61 -15.08
C VAL A 311 -11.50 -25.20 -16.35
N PRO A 312 -11.53 -24.50 -17.51
CA PRO A 312 -12.05 -25.09 -18.73
C PRO A 312 -11.29 -26.33 -19.20
N ALA A 313 -9.99 -26.46 -18.90
CA ALA A 313 -9.21 -27.65 -19.24
C ALA A 313 -9.64 -28.88 -18.40
N VAL A 314 -9.76 -28.73 -17.08
CA VAL A 314 -10.08 -29.83 -16.16
C VAL A 314 -11.57 -30.16 -16.12
N ALA A 315 -12.44 -29.19 -16.38
CA ALA A 315 -13.89 -29.34 -16.38
C ALA A 315 -14.47 -29.75 -17.76
N PHE A 316 -13.64 -29.89 -18.79
CA PHE A 316 -14.08 -30.41 -20.10
C PHE A 316 -14.54 -31.87 -19.99
N PRO A 317 -15.60 -32.30 -20.72
CA PRO A 317 -16.43 -31.50 -21.63
C PRO A 317 -17.68 -30.89 -20.97
N VAL A 318 -17.80 -30.99 -19.64
CA VAL A 318 -19.04 -30.67 -18.91
C VAL A 318 -19.28 -29.16 -18.86
N LEU A 319 -18.22 -28.36 -18.65
CA LEU A 319 -18.35 -26.92 -18.41
C LEU A 319 -19.12 -26.18 -19.51
N LEU A 320 -18.79 -26.42 -20.78
CA LEU A 320 -19.41 -25.74 -21.93
C LEU A 320 -20.46 -26.60 -22.66
N ALA A 321 -20.72 -27.81 -22.15
CA ALA A 321 -21.51 -28.87 -22.79
C ALA A 321 -21.03 -29.19 -24.23
N ASP A 322 -19.76 -29.58 -24.36
CA ASP A 322 -19.16 -29.93 -25.65
C ASP A 322 -19.78 -31.24 -26.22
N GLY A 323 -20.26 -31.20 -27.46
CA GLY A 323 -20.90 -32.34 -28.13
C GLY A 323 -19.95 -33.52 -28.43
N ASP A 324 -20.51 -34.71 -28.69
CA ASP A 324 -19.74 -35.95 -28.90
C ASP A 324 -18.76 -35.91 -30.09
N GLN A 325 -19.13 -35.19 -31.15
CA GLN A 325 -18.34 -35.06 -32.40
C GLN A 325 -17.00 -34.34 -32.22
N LEU A 326 -16.81 -33.62 -31.10
CA LEU A 326 -15.69 -32.70 -30.90
C LEU A 326 -14.50 -33.28 -30.11
N ARG A 327 -14.58 -34.54 -29.69
CA ARG A 327 -13.80 -35.00 -28.54
C ARG A 327 -12.31 -35.21 -28.77
N ARG A 328 -11.83 -35.66 -29.94
CA ARG A 328 -10.41 -36.10 -30.03
C ARG A 328 -9.41 -34.94 -29.98
N TRP A 329 -9.54 -33.94 -30.86
CA TRP A 329 -8.57 -32.83 -30.91
C TRP A 329 -8.74 -31.86 -29.74
N GLN A 330 -9.98 -31.56 -29.31
CA GLN A 330 -10.22 -30.72 -28.13
C GLN A 330 -9.71 -31.37 -26.85
N ARG A 331 -9.82 -32.70 -26.69
CA ARG A 331 -9.20 -33.40 -25.54
C ARG A 331 -7.69 -33.18 -25.51
N GLY A 332 -7.00 -33.38 -26.64
CA GLY A 332 -5.57 -33.11 -26.74
C GLY A 332 -5.24 -31.65 -26.39
N LEU A 333 -6.02 -30.70 -26.92
CA LEU A 333 -5.86 -29.28 -26.64
C LEU A 333 -6.05 -28.94 -25.15
N THR A 334 -7.03 -29.52 -24.46
CA THR A 334 -7.20 -29.32 -23.01
C THR A 334 -6.04 -29.87 -22.20
N VAL A 335 -5.40 -30.96 -22.63
CA VAL A 335 -4.20 -31.50 -21.96
C VAL A 335 -3.02 -30.55 -22.16
N VAL A 336 -2.78 -30.07 -23.39
CA VAL A 336 -1.73 -29.09 -23.68
C VAL A 336 -1.96 -27.79 -22.92
N MET A 337 -3.21 -27.33 -22.82
CA MET A 337 -3.60 -26.17 -22.02
C MET A 337 -3.30 -26.36 -20.54
N ALA A 338 -3.60 -27.53 -19.98
CA ALA A 338 -3.28 -27.85 -18.58
C ALA A 338 -1.77 -27.88 -18.34
N ILE A 339 -0.99 -28.50 -19.24
CA ILE A 339 0.48 -28.51 -19.15
C ILE A 339 1.03 -27.09 -19.22
N SER A 340 0.52 -26.26 -20.14
CA SER A 340 0.90 -24.85 -20.27
C SER A 340 0.63 -24.06 -18.99
N CYS A 341 -0.52 -24.30 -18.34
CA CYS A 341 -0.84 -23.66 -17.06
C CYS A 341 0.09 -24.12 -15.94
N ILE A 342 0.41 -25.41 -15.83
CA ILE A 342 1.36 -25.93 -14.82
C ILE A 342 2.76 -25.34 -15.04
N ALA A 343 3.21 -25.27 -16.30
CA ALA A 343 4.48 -24.65 -16.66
C ALA A 343 4.48 -23.16 -16.29
N GLY A 344 3.42 -22.43 -16.65
CA GLY A 344 3.24 -21.03 -16.30
C GLY A 344 3.27 -20.77 -14.78
N VAL A 345 2.61 -21.61 -14.00
CA VAL A 345 2.65 -21.54 -12.53
C VAL A 345 4.05 -21.79 -11.98
N THR A 346 4.77 -22.78 -12.53
CA THR A 346 6.14 -23.11 -12.12
C THR A 346 7.12 -21.97 -12.42
N ILE A 347 6.91 -21.27 -13.54
CA ILE A 347 7.69 -20.09 -13.93
C ILE A 347 7.36 -18.91 -13.00
N ALA A 348 6.07 -18.67 -12.73
CA ALA A 348 5.63 -17.56 -11.89
C ALA A 348 6.11 -17.68 -10.44
N ILE A 349 6.03 -18.88 -9.85
CA ILE A 349 6.51 -19.16 -8.49
C ILE A 349 7.32 -20.47 -8.50
N PRO A 350 8.65 -20.39 -8.66
CA PRO A 350 9.52 -21.55 -8.61
C PRO A 350 9.34 -22.35 -7.31
N GLY A 351 9.17 -23.67 -7.43
CA GLY A 351 8.99 -24.57 -6.29
C GLY A 351 7.55 -24.78 -5.83
N LEU A 352 6.58 -23.95 -6.26
CA LEU A 352 5.17 -24.08 -5.85
C LEU A 352 4.60 -25.47 -6.16
N MET A 353 4.88 -25.99 -7.37
CA MET A 353 4.42 -27.33 -7.78
C MET A 353 5.08 -28.46 -7.00
N ARG A 354 6.31 -28.27 -6.53
CA ARG A 354 7.01 -29.27 -5.69
C ARG A 354 6.43 -29.34 -4.29
N GLY A 355 6.00 -28.19 -3.74
CA GLY A 355 5.42 -28.07 -2.41
C GLY A 355 3.91 -28.27 -2.31
N VAL A 356 3.21 -28.50 -3.44
CA VAL A 356 1.73 -28.44 -3.47
C VAL A 356 1.03 -29.45 -2.56
N LEU A 357 1.59 -30.66 -2.44
CA LEU A 357 1.05 -31.68 -1.54
C LEU A 357 1.26 -31.31 -0.08
N ALA A 358 2.44 -30.78 0.27
CA ALA A 358 2.75 -30.33 1.62
C ALA A 358 1.85 -29.16 2.03
N MET A 359 1.65 -28.17 1.15
CA MET A 359 0.74 -27.04 1.41
C MET A 359 -0.71 -27.50 1.62
N GLY A 360 -1.20 -28.42 0.78
CA GLY A 360 -2.54 -28.99 0.94
C GLY A 360 -2.69 -29.75 2.26
N GLN A 361 -1.67 -30.53 2.63
CA GLN A 361 -1.60 -31.27 3.87
C GLN A 361 -1.60 -30.34 5.10
N GLU A 362 -0.71 -29.35 5.14
CA GLU A 362 -0.59 -28.36 6.21
C GLU A 362 -1.90 -27.58 6.39
N ARG A 363 -2.54 -27.22 5.28
CA ARG A 363 -3.82 -26.50 5.31
C ARG A 363 -4.95 -27.36 5.86
N ALA A 364 -5.09 -28.60 5.38
CA ALA A 364 -6.15 -29.49 5.85
C ALA A 364 -5.96 -29.87 7.32
N PHE A 365 -4.77 -30.34 7.69
CA PHE A 365 -4.49 -30.73 9.08
C PHE A 365 -4.48 -29.53 10.02
N GLY A 366 -3.94 -28.38 9.60
CA GLY A 366 -3.98 -27.15 10.40
C GLY A 366 -5.41 -26.65 10.62
N ASN A 367 -6.31 -26.81 9.64
CA ASN A 367 -7.72 -26.49 9.84
C ASN A 367 -8.40 -27.47 10.79
N VAL A 368 -8.12 -28.78 10.70
CA VAL A 368 -8.66 -29.79 11.63
C VAL A 368 -8.19 -29.51 13.05
N ASP A 369 -6.90 -29.30 13.25
CA ASP A 369 -6.31 -29.01 14.55
C ASP A 369 -6.96 -27.78 15.20
N LYS A 370 -7.08 -26.68 14.45
CA LYS A 370 -7.74 -25.46 14.93
C LYS A 370 -9.23 -25.64 15.25
N LEU A 371 -9.93 -26.51 14.50
CA LEU A 371 -11.34 -26.83 14.76
C LEU A 371 -11.53 -27.73 15.99
N LEU A 372 -10.55 -28.60 16.29
CA LEU A 372 -10.55 -29.46 17.48
C LEU A 372 -10.16 -28.68 18.74
N HIS A 373 -9.34 -27.64 18.60
CA HIS A 373 -8.88 -26.77 19.71
C HIS A 373 -9.38 -25.32 19.54
N PRO A 374 -10.72 -25.07 19.53
CA PRO A 374 -11.26 -23.75 19.19
C PRO A 374 -10.93 -22.68 20.25
N ALA A 375 -10.89 -23.06 21.54
CA ALA A 375 -10.55 -22.13 22.62
C ALA A 375 -9.08 -21.70 22.55
N GLU A 376 -8.17 -22.65 22.33
CA GLU A 376 -6.74 -22.38 22.18
C GLU A 376 -6.44 -21.58 20.91
N THR A 377 -7.08 -21.94 19.79
CA THR A 377 -6.97 -21.19 18.54
C THR A 377 -7.41 -19.75 18.72
N ARG A 378 -8.54 -19.53 19.40
CA ARG A 378 -9.04 -18.18 19.71
C ARG A 378 -8.04 -17.42 20.59
N ALA A 379 -7.52 -18.07 21.63
CA ALA A 379 -6.54 -17.47 22.53
C ALA A 379 -5.24 -17.10 21.80
N ASP A 380 -4.77 -17.90 20.83
CA ASP A 380 -3.60 -17.59 19.99
C ASP A 380 -3.82 -16.32 19.14
N TYR A 381 -5.00 -16.15 18.53
CA TYR A 381 -5.32 -14.92 17.79
C TYR A 381 -5.39 -13.69 18.70
N ASP A 382 -6.01 -13.83 19.88
CA ASP A 382 -6.10 -12.74 20.85
C ASP A 382 -4.72 -12.39 21.43
N TYR A 383 -3.85 -13.39 21.64
CA TYR A 383 -2.46 -13.19 22.04
C TYR A 383 -1.66 -12.47 20.96
N LYS A 384 -1.72 -12.90 19.70
CA LYS A 384 -1.05 -12.22 18.57
C LYS A 384 -1.52 -10.77 18.42
N LEU A 385 -2.81 -10.53 18.57
CA LEU A 385 -3.36 -9.16 18.57
C LEU A 385 -2.82 -8.33 19.75
N HIS A 386 -2.71 -8.92 20.93
CA HIS A 386 -2.14 -8.26 22.09
C HIS A 386 -0.65 -7.93 21.91
N VAL A 387 0.13 -8.82 21.29
CA VAL A 387 1.54 -8.58 20.94
C VAL A 387 1.66 -7.40 19.99
N GLU A 388 0.88 -7.38 18.90
CA GLU A 388 0.85 -6.26 17.96
C GLU A 388 0.45 -4.94 18.64
N ARG A 389 -0.58 -4.97 19.50
CA ARG A 389 -0.99 -3.80 20.30
C ARG A 389 0.11 -3.26 21.20
N THR A 390 0.90 -4.14 21.80
CA THR A 390 2.02 -3.76 22.66
C THR A 390 3.19 -3.19 21.84
N TYR A 391 3.49 -3.82 20.70
CA TYR A 391 4.56 -3.40 19.78
C TYR A 391 4.26 -2.05 19.12
N PHE A 392 3.00 -1.75 18.84
CA PHE A 392 2.55 -0.49 18.24
C PHE A 392 1.87 0.45 19.24
N ASP A 393 2.09 0.28 20.55
CA ASP A 393 1.53 1.18 21.58
C ASP A 393 2.10 2.59 21.48
N LEU A 394 1.21 3.59 21.46
CA LEU A 394 1.51 5.02 21.35
C LEU A 394 0.92 5.81 22.53
N PRO A 395 1.45 5.63 23.76
CA PRO A 395 0.89 6.26 24.95
C PRO A 395 0.96 7.79 24.93
N LYS A 396 2.01 8.40 24.35
CA LYS A 396 2.12 9.87 24.28
C LYS A 396 1.10 10.44 23.30
N VAL A 397 0.95 9.82 22.12
CA VAL A 397 -0.10 10.19 21.15
C VAL A 397 -1.47 10.06 21.81
N ARG A 398 -1.76 8.94 22.48
CA ARG A 398 -3.05 8.69 23.13
C ARG A 398 -3.38 9.70 24.23
N ALA A 399 -2.39 10.13 24.99
CA ALA A 399 -2.57 11.18 26.01
C ALA A 399 -2.97 12.54 25.40
N VAL A 400 -2.49 12.86 24.20
CA VAL A 400 -2.82 14.11 23.49
C VAL A 400 -4.15 14.01 22.73
N VAL A 401 -4.35 12.92 21.99
CA VAL A 401 -5.51 12.73 21.10
C VAL A 401 -6.78 12.46 21.89
N GLY A 402 -6.71 11.71 22.99
CA GLY A 402 -7.89 11.33 23.77
C GLY A 402 -8.95 10.64 22.90
N GLN A 403 -10.14 11.25 22.80
CA GLN A 403 -11.28 10.78 21.99
C GLN A 403 -11.51 11.62 20.72
N HIS A 404 -10.62 12.56 20.41
CA HIS A 404 -10.72 13.39 19.22
C HIS A 404 -10.49 12.56 17.95
N THR A 405 -11.05 13.01 16.82
CA THR A 405 -10.98 12.30 15.55
C THR A 405 -9.54 12.27 15.01
N LEU A 406 -9.12 11.11 14.52
CA LEU A 406 -7.77 10.87 14.00
C LEU A 406 -7.81 10.09 12.69
N ASP A 407 -7.09 10.56 11.67
CA ASP A 407 -6.74 9.77 10.48
C ASP A 407 -5.28 9.30 10.54
N VAL A 408 -4.95 8.27 9.75
CA VAL A 408 -3.59 7.77 9.57
C VAL A 408 -3.16 8.02 8.12
N PHE A 409 -2.22 8.94 7.93
CA PHE A 409 -1.63 9.20 6.62
C PHE A 409 -0.48 8.23 6.37
N GLY A 410 -0.61 7.41 5.33
CA GLY A 410 0.36 6.40 4.91
C GLY A 410 -0.35 5.13 4.44
N PHE A 411 0.22 3.97 4.76
CA PHE A 411 -0.43 2.69 4.55
C PHE A 411 -0.48 1.76 5.78
N GLU A 412 0.24 2.09 6.85
CA GLU A 412 0.22 1.36 8.14
C GLU A 412 -0.99 1.76 9.00
N LEU A 413 -2.19 1.52 8.49
CA LEU A 413 -3.45 2.00 9.07
C LEU A 413 -3.86 1.28 10.36
N ALA A 414 -3.43 0.03 10.56
CA ALA A 414 -3.84 -0.76 11.72
C ALA A 414 -3.35 -0.18 13.06
N VAL A 415 -2.34 0.70 13.04
CA VAL A 415 -1.88 1.43 14.22
C VAL A 415 -3.00 2.20 14.93
N ALA A 416 -4.00 2.71 14.20
CA ALA A 416 -5.16 3.37 14.80
C ALA A 416 -6.04 2.38 15.57
N LEU A 417 -6.22 1.18 15.02
CA LEU A 417 -7.01 0.11 15.62
C LEU A 417 -6.31 -0.47 16.86
N TYR A 418 -4.99 -0.63 16.81
CA TYR A 418 -4.21 -1.13 17.93
C TYR A 418 -4.24 -0.21 19.15
N ASN A 419 -4.32 1.10 18.93
CA ASN A 419 -4.38 2.10 19.99
C ASN A 419 -5.81 2.50 20.39
N ASN A 420 -6.83 1.93 19.72
CA ASN A 420 -8.25 2.29 19.88
C ASN A 420 -8.52 3.80 19.73
N PHE A 421 -7.89 4.44 18.74
CA PHE A 421 -8.18 5.83 18.41
C PHE A 421 -9.58 5.97 17.77
N ASN A 422 -10.18 7.15 17.89
CA ASN A 422 -11.41 7.51 17.17
C ASN A 422 -11.07 7.71 15.67
N TYR A 423 -10.98 6.59 14.95
CA TYR A 423 -10.50 6.55 13.58
C TYR A 423 -11.50 7.19 12.61
N HIS A 424 -11.09 8.30 12.00
CA HIS A 424 -11.89 9.06 11.04
C HIS A 424 -11.15 9.13 9.69
N PRO A 425 -11.21 8.04 8.89
CA PRO A 425 -10.40 7.92 7.68
C PRO A 425 -10.78 8.91 6.59
N ARG A 426 -9.78 9.32 5.81
CA ARG A 426 -10.03 9.90 4.48
C ARG A 426 -10.62 8.87 3.50
N PRO A 427 -11.34 9.28 2.45
CA PRO A 427 -12.00 8.35 1.51
C PRO A 427 -11.07 7.30 0.91
N VAL A 428 -9.96 7.70 0.29
CA VAL A 428 -8.95 6.77 -0.22
C VAL A 428 -7.93 6.52 0.89
N ILE A 429 -8.17 5.47 1.65
CA ILE A 429 -7.49 5.21 2.94
C ILE A 429 -5.97 5.01 2.81
N GLN A 430 -5.49 4.40 1.73
CA GLN A 430 -4.04 4.18 1.52
C GLN A 430 -3.46 5.19 0.53
N SER A 431 -2.44 5.95 0.96
CA SER A 431 -1.89 7.07 0.17
C SER A 431 -1.46 6.63 -1.24
N TYR A 432 -0.80 5.47 -1.36
CA TYR A 432 -0.33 4.97 -2.66
C TYR A 432 -1.46 4.59 -3.63
N SER A 433 -2.68 4.39 -3.12
CA SER A 433 -3.87 4.01 -3.89
C SER A 433 -4.65 5.21 -4.42
N ALA A 434 -4.27 6.44 -4.07
CA ALA A 434 -4.79 7.68 -4.66
C ALA A 434 -4.25 7.87 -6.09
N TYR A 435 -4.41 6.85 -6.94
CA TYR A 435 -3.73 6.72 -8.22
C TYR A 435 -4.01 7.89 -9.18
N ARG A 436 -5.28 8.26 -9.33
CA ARG A 436 -5.75 9.20 -10.36
C ARG A 436 -6.09 10.56 -9.75
N PRO A 437 -6.05 11.66 -10.55
CA PRO A 437 -6.40 12.99 -10.06
C PRO A 437 -7.76 13.07 -9.37
N HIS A 438 -8.76 12.30 -9.81
CA HIS A 438 -10.06 12.24 -9.13
C HIS A 438 -9.95 11.71 -7.69
N LEU A 439 -9.21 10.62 -7.49
CA LEU A 439 -9.04 9.98 -6.19
C LEU A 439 -8.24 10.88 -5.21
N SER A 440 -7.16 11.49 -5.69
CA SER A 440 -6.40 12.49 -4.92
C SER A 440 -7.28 13.68 -4.49
N ARG A 441 -8.11 14.18 -5.41
CA ARG A 441 -9.04 15.29 -5.11
C ARG A 441 -10.13 14.93 -4.11
N LEU A 442 -10.55 13.67 -4.00
CA LEU A 442 -11.50 13.24 -2.97
C LEU A 442 -10.88 13.43 -1.57
N ASN A 443 -9.64 12.97 -1.39
CA ASN A 443 -8.92 13.16 -0.15
C ASN A 443 -8.63 14.65 0.13
N LEU A 444 -8.19 15.41 -0.88
CA LEU A 444 -7.99 16.85 -0.75
C LEU A 444 -9.26 17.58 -0.29
N LYS A 445 -10.41 17.28 -0.90
CA LYS A 445 -11.71 17.88 -0.52
C LYS A 445 -12.10 17.51 0.90
N PHE A 446 -11.87 16.27 1.32
CA PHE A 446 -12.13 15.84 2.68
C PHE A 446 -11.28 16.64 3.69
N TYR A 447 -9.97 16.69 3.48
CA TYR A 447 -9.03 17.40 4.34
C TYR A 447 -9.20 18.92 4.36
N ALA A 448 -9.70 19.51 3.27
CA ALA A 448 -10.01 20.93 3.19
C ALA A 448 -11.36 21.31 3.82
N SER A 449 -12.21 20.33 4.15
CA SER A 449 -13.56 20.56 4.71
C SER A 449 -13.56 20.54 6.24
N ASP A 450 -14.68 20.96 6.83
CA ASP A 450 -14.87 20.89 8.29
C ASP A 450 -14.94 19.44 8.82
N ARG A 451 -15.18 18.46 7.93
CA ARG A 451 -15.15 17.02 8.25
C ARG A 451 -13.73 16.48 8.46
N ALA A 452 -12.68 17.23 8.11
CA ALA A 452 -11.31 16.77 8.30
C ALA A 452 -11.05 16.40 9.78
N PRO A 453 -10.25 15.36 10.07
CA PRO A 453 -9.97 14.93 11.44
C PRO A 453 -9.27 16.03 12.25
N GLU A 454 -9.39 16.02 13.57
CA GLU A 454 -8.64 16.97 14.40
C GLU A 454 -7.14 16.63 14.43
N PHE A 455 -6.82 15.34 14.37
CA PHE A 455 -5.45 14.84 14.37
C PHE A 455 -5.14 13.98 13.14
N VAL A 456 -3.88 14.02 12.71
CA VAL A 456 -3.34 13.13 11.69
C VAL A 456 -2.11 12.46 12.25
N LEU A 457 -2.13 11.12 12.29
CA LEU A 457 -0.95 10.32 12.56
C LEU A 457 -0.25 10.07 11.23
N PHE A 458 0.92 10.67 11.07
CA PHE A 458 1.62 10.80 9.79
C PHE A 458 2.85 9.90 9.74
N LYS A 459 2.94 9.10 8.68
CA LYS A 459 4.17 8.43 8.24
C LYS A 459 4.33 8.63 6.74
N LEU A 460 5.48 9.15 6.32
CA LEU A 460 5.78 9.29 4.90
C LEU A 460 6.20 7.92 4.34
N GLN A 461 5.36 7.33 3.49
CA GLN A 461 5.55 5.98 2.96
C GLN A 461 5.20 5.92 1.48
N SER A 462 5.91 5.08 0.74
CA SER A 462 5.72 4.85 -0.69
C SER A 462 6.09 3.39 -1.03
N ILE A 463 5.73 2.95 -2.24
CA ILE A 463 6.00 1.60 -2.74
C ILE A 463 6.63 1.65 -4.14
N ASP A 464 7.15 0.50 -4.60
CA ASP A 464 7.61 0.28 -5.98
C ASP A 464 8.64 1.34 -6.48
N ARG A 465 9.49 1.88 -5.59
CA ARG A 465 10.51 2.92 -5.88
C ARG A 465 9.93 4.20 -6.52
N ARG A 466 8.72 4.59 -6.14
CA ARG A 466 8.17 5.91 -6.49
C ARG A 466 8.75 6.98 -5.57
N LEU A 467 8.90 8.19 -6.09
CA LEU A 467 9.18 9.36 -5.25
C LEU A 467 8.05 9.51 -4.22
N VAL A 468 8.38 9.68 -2.95
CA VAL A 468 7.41 9.69 -1.84
C VAL A 468 6.36 10.80 -1.96
N THR A 469 6.65 11.86 -2.72
CA THR A 469 5.73 12.98 -2.95
C THR A 469 4.67 12.70 -4.02
N PHE A 470 4.69 11.54 -4.69
CA PHE A 470 3.61 11.11 -5.59
C PHE A 470 2.37 10.61 -4.87
N ASP A 471 2.53 9.98 -3.71
CA ASP A 471 1.46 9.26 -3.03
C ASP A 471 0.61 10.22 -2.19
N ASP A 472 -0.66 10.42 -2.60
CA ASP A 472 -1.60 11.40 -2.04
C ASP A 472 -1.02 12.83 -1.96
N SER A 473 -0.38 13.25 -3.05
CA SER A 473 0.43 14.48 -3.14
C SER A 473 -0.31 15.76 -2.78
N GLU A 474 -1.59 15.87 -3.14
CA GLU A 474 -2.39 17.05 -2.84
C GLU A 474 -2.66 17.19 -1.33
N VAL A 475 -2.92 16.07 -0.63
CA VAL A 475 -3.04 16.08 0.83
C VAL A 475 -1.69 16.33 1.48
N LEU A 476 -0.62 15.73 0.97
CA LEU A 476 0.73 15.94 1.48
C LEU A 476 1.09 17.44 1.48
N SER A 477 0.82 18.16 0.38
CA SER A 477 1.03 19.61 0.33
C SER A 477 0.09 20.40 1.27
N LEU A 478 -1.17 19.97 1.39
CA LEU A 478 -2.14 20.62 2.27
C LEU A 478 -1.79 20.49 3.76
N LEU A 479 -1.24 19.36 4.19
CA LEU A 479 -0.91 19.10 5.60
C LEU A 479 0.00 20.19 6.18
N LEU A 480 0.94 20.70 5.38
CA LEU A 480 1.86 21.79 5.73
C LEU A 480 1.16 23.11 6.07
N HIS A 481 -0.09 23.29 5.65
CA HIS A 481 -0.81 24.56 5.78
C HIS A 481 -2.02 24.46 6.69
N ARG A 482 -2.65 23.28 6.77
CA ARG A 482 -3.84 23.05 7.60
C ARG A 482 -3.53 22.39 8.94
N TYR A 483 -2.37 21.76 9.08
CA TYR A 483 -1.97 21.09 10.30
C TYR A 483 -0.63 21.62 10.81
N GLU A 484 -0.39 21.44 12.10
CA GLU A 484 0.87 21.75 12.77
C GLU A 484 1.39 20.52 13.50
N TYR A 485 2.71 20.37 13.54
CA TYR A 485 3.37 19.29 14.24
C TYR A 485 3.15 19.40 15.77
N VAL A 486 2.92 18.25 16.42
CA VAL A 486 2.77 18.16 17.88
C VAL A 486 3.88 17.37 18.54
N LEU A 487 4.10 16.11 18.13
CA LEU A 487 5.12 15.23 18.70
C LEU A 487 5.48 14.09 17.74
N THR A 488 6.60 13.43 18.01
CA THR A 488 7.02 12.18 17.36
C THR A 488 7.06 11.06 18.39
N GLU A 489 6.48 9.91 18.06
CA GLU A 489 6.52 8.70 18.88
C GLU A 489 6.69 7.47 17.98
N ARG A 490 7.71 6.63 18.24
CA ARG A 490 8.00 5.40 17.49
C ARG A 490 8.07 5.59 15.96
N GLY A 491 8.61 6.72 15.50
CA GLY A 491 8.75 7.03 14.06
C GLY A 491 7.46 7.49 13.38
N LEU A 492 6.39 7.73 14.14
CA LEU A 492 5.14 8.34 13.68
C LEU A 492 5.05 9.78 14.22
N GLN A 493 4.61 10.71 13.37
CA GLN A 493 4.39 12.09 13.78
C GLN A 493 2.91 12.34 14.02
N LEU A 494 2.59 12.99 15.13
CA LEU A 494 1.25 13.50 15.38
C LEU A 494 1.16 14.95 14.93
N TRP A 495 0.16 15.23 14.10
CA TRP A 495 -0.16 16.56 13.60
C TRP A 495 -1.56 16.96 14.04
N ARG A 496 -1.76 18.23 14.39
CA ARG A 496 -3.06 18.78 14.83
C ARG A 496 -3.57 19.81 13.84
N ARG A 497 -4.88 19.80 13.58
CA ARG A 497 -5.55 20.75 12.70
C ARG A 497 -5.47 22.16 13.31
N LYS A 498 -4.94 23.12 12.56
CA LYS A 498 -4.89 24.54 12.97
C LYS A 498 -6.32 25.09 13.14
N PRO A 499 -6.58 25.95 14.14
CA PRO A 499 -7.89 26.54 14.33
C PRO A 499 -8.25 27.53 13.21
N GLY A 500 -9.54 27.86 13.08
CA GLY A 500 -10.04 28.86 12.12
C GLY A 500 -10.39 28.30 10.74
N PRO A 501 -10.95 29.15 9.85
CA PRO A 501 -11.33 28.76 8.51
C PRO A 501 -10.10 28.46 7.65
N PHE A 502 -10.23 27.53 6.70
CA PHE A 502 -9.18 27.19 5.75
C PHE A 502 -9.66 27.41 4.32
N SER A 503 -8.89 28.15 3.54
CA SER A 503 -9.17 28.35 2.12
C SER A 503 -8.22 27.50 1.28
N ARG A 504 -8.76 26.52 0.56
CA ARG A 504 -7.96 25.75 -0.40
C ARG A 504 -7.28 26.64 -1.46
N GLY A 505 -7.92 27.75 -1.84
CA GLY A 505 -7.41 28.66 -2.85
C GLY A 505 -6.08 29.32 -2.46
N SER A 506 -5.82 29.53 -1.17
CA SER A 506 -4.59 30.18 -0.70
C SER A 506 -3.36 29.28 -0.79
N ILE A 507 -3.55 27.97 -0.94
CA ILE A 507 -2.46 26.99 -1.05
C ILE A 507 -2.40 26.32 -2.42
N ALA A 508 -3.26 26.74 -3.36
CA ALA A 508 -3.27 26.17 -4.70
C ALA A 508 -1.95 26.51 -5.41
N PRO A 509 -1.27 25.52 -6.04
CA PRO A 509 -0.05 25.77 -6.80
C PRO A 509 -0.26 26.87 -7.85
N GLN A 510 0.62 27.87 -7.88
CA GLN A 510 0.55 28.99 -8.82
C GLN A 510 1.49 28.76 -10.01
N PRO A 511 0.99 28.56 -11.24
CA PRO A 511 1.84 28.26 -12.39
C PRO A 511 2.89 29.34 -12.65
N ILE A 512 4.16 28.94 -12.74
CA ILE A 512 5.29 29.83 -13.08
C ILE A 512 5.69 29.59 -14.54
N ARG A 513 5.87 28.32 -14.92
CA ARG A 513 6.44 27.95 -16.21
C ARG A 513 5.83 26.65 -16.73
N SER A 514 5.44 26.64 -18.00
CA SER A 514 5.04 25.43 -18.72
C SER A 514 5.94 25.22 -19.93
N ALA A 515 6.30 23.97 -20.19
CA ALA A 515 7.04 23.57 -21.38
C ALA A 515 6.47 22.29 -21.98
N VAL A 516 6.70 22.10 -23.28
CA VAL A 516 6.52 20.81 -23.95
C VAL A 516 7.91 20.30 -24.27
N LEU A 517 8.24 19.12 -23.76
CA LEU A 517 9.56 18.50 -23.90
C LEU A 517 9.43 17.13 -24.52
N ALA A 518 10.46 16.70 -25.26
CA ALA A 518 10.59 15.30 -25.65
C ALA A 518 11.07 14.46 -24.46
N PRO A 519 10.67 13.18 -24.32
CA PRO A 519 11.31 12.26 -23.38
C PRO A 519 12.84 12.26 -23.56
N GLY A 520 13.58 12.21 -22.45
CA GLY A 520 15.04 12.32 -22.43
C GLY A 520 15.58 13.76 -22.42
N GLN A 521 14.75 14.77 -22.73
CA GLN A 521 15.15 16.17 -22.62
C GLN A 521 15.02 16.67 -21.17
N PRO A 522 16.06 17.27 -20.57
CA PRO A 522 15.99 17.79 -19.21
C PRO A 522 15.21 19.09 -19.14
N PHE A 523 14.38 19.23 -18.10
CA PHE A 523 13.81 20.49 -17.64
C PHE A 523 14.74 21.07 -16.57
N LEU A 524 15.44 22.17 -16.89
CA LEU A 524 16.38 22.83 -15.98
C LEU A 524 15.65 23.75 -15.01
N THR A 525 16.03 23.75 -13.74
CA THR A 525 15.42 24.59 -12.67
C THR A 525 16.42 25.50 -11.97
N GLU A 526 17.57 25.75 -12.58
CA GLU A 526 18.65 26.57 -12.03
C GLU A 526 18.17 28.01 -11.72
N ASP A 527 17.29 28.56 -12.57
CA ASP A 527 16.66 29.86 -12.38
C ASP A 527 15.55 29.89 -11.31
N LEU A 528 15.14 28.72 -10.82
CA LEU A 528 14.07 28.53 -9.84
C LEU A 528 14.56 27.86 -8.56
N ALA A 529 15.88 27.88 -8.30
CA ALA A 529 16.48 27.11 -7.21
C ALA A 529 15.94 27.48 -5.82
N GLU A 530 15.57 28.74 -5.60
CA GLU A 530 15.04 29.27 -4.33
C GLU A 530 13.52 29.04 -4.17
N HIS A 531 12.82 28.58 -5.21
CA HIS A 531 11.38 28.37 -5.17
C HIS A 531 10.99 27.00 -4.60
N HIS A 532 9.84 26.95 -3.93
CA HIS A 532 9.19 25.70 -3.57
C HIS A 532 8.33 25.23 -4.75
N LEU A 533 8.78 24.22 -5.47
CA LEU A 533 8.22 23.85 -6.76
C LEU A 533 7.31 22.64 -6.68
N TRP A 534 6.13 22.79 -7.27
CA TRP A 534 5.21 21.73 -7.64
C TRP A 534 5.28 21.50 -9.15
N ALA A 535 5.39 20.24 -9.58
CA ALA A 535 5.32 19.89 -11.00
C ALA A 535 4.12 19.00 -11.30
N SER A 536 3.43 19.27 -12.42
CA SER A 536 2.53 18.34 -13.07
C SER A 536 3.07 17.94 -14.43
N ILE A 537 3.13 16.64 -14.71
CA ILE A 537 3.67 16.04 -15.93
C ILE A 537 2.57 15.24 -16.62
N ASP A 538 2.16 15.66 -17.81
CA ASP A 538 1.18 14.99 -18.66
C ASP A 538 1.88 14.34 -19.86
N LEU A 539 2.39 13.13 -19.65
CA LEU A 539 2.83 12.21 -20.70
C LEU A 539 1.70 11.26 -21.04
N ARG A 540 1.24 11.27 -22.29
CA ARG A 540 0.08 10.50 -22.74
C ARG A 540 0.50 9.27 -23.55
N PRO A 541 -0.21 8.13 -23.39
CA PRO A 541 -0.03 7.00 -24.27
C PRO A 541 -0.49 7.33 -25.71
N SER A 542 0.32 6.92 -26.69
CA SER A 542 -0.04 6.93 -28.11
C SER A 542 -1.23 6.00 -28.38
N LEU A 543 -1.76 5.98 -29.60
CA LEU A 543 -2.79 5.00 -29.96
C LEU A 543 -2.30 3.55 -29.72
N LEU A 544 -1.04 3.26 -30.09
CA LEU A 544 -0.42 1.97 -29.84
C LEU A 544 -0.25 1.71 -28.33
N GLY A 545 0.11 2.73 -27.56
CA GLY A 545 0.16 2.66 -26.09
C GLY A 545 -1.19 2.33 -25.47
N ARG A 546 -2.26 2.96 -25.91
CA ARG A 546 -3.63 2.68 -25.42
C ARG A 546 -4.06 1.25 -25.76
N LEU A 547 -3.76 0.77 -26.96
CA LEU A 547 -4.03 -0.62 -27.35
C LEU A 547 -3.23 -1.62 -26.49
N ARG A 548 -1.94 -1.36 -26.26
CA ARG A 548 -1.10 -2.16 -25.37
C ARG A 548 -1.61 -2.13 -23.93
N GLY A 549 -1.99 -0.95 -23.43
CA GLY A 549 -2.55 -0.75 -22.09
C GLY A 549 -3.85 -1.53 -21.88
N PHE A 550 -4.75 -1.50 -22.86
CA PHE A 550 -5.96 -2.31 -22.85
C PHE A 550 -5.64 -3.82 -22.85
N ALA A 551 -4.83 -4.28 -23.81
CA ALA A 551 -4.54 -5.70 -23.98
C ALA A 551 -3.64 -6.30 -22.90
N TYR A 552 -2.77 -5.50 -22.27
CA TYR A 552 -1.74 -5.97 -21.34
C TYR A 552 -1.49 -4.94 -20.23
N LYS A 553 -0.53 -4.03 -20.41
CA LYS A 553 -0.23 -2.90 -19.51
C LYS A 553 0.53 -1.82 -20.27
N LEU A 554 0.81 -0.68 -19.65
CA LEU A 554 1.71 0.35 -20.20
C LEU A 554 3.17 0.09 -19.80
N PRO A 555 4.16 0.58 -20.56
CA PRO A 555 5.56 0.55 -20.13
C PRO A 555 5.78 1.37 -18.86
N ILE A 556 6.86 1.05 -18.14
CA ILE A 556 7.26 1.83 -16.98
C ILE A 556 7.93 3.11 -17.47
N VAL A 557 7.60 4.22 -16.83
CA VAL A 557 8.23 5.52 -17.07
C VAL A 557 9.06 5.89 -15.85
N THR A 558 10.27 6.37 -16.11
CA THR A 558 11.22 6.77 -15.07
C THR A 558 11.30 8.29 -15.01
N LEU A 559 11.26 8.83 -13.80
CA LEU A 559 11.60 10.22 -13.50
C LEU A 559 13.03 10.27 -13.00
N ARG A 560 13.91 10.90 -13.77
CA ARG A 560 15.28 11.17 -13.38
C ARG A 560 15.39 12.58 -12.81
N ILE A 561 15.97 12.66 -11.62
CA ILE A 561 16.22 13.90 -10.88
C ILE A 561 17.73 14.09 -10.76
N GLU A 562 18.21 15.26 -11.14
CA GLU A 562 19.58 15.67 -10.84
C GLU A 562 19.55 16.76 -9.78
N THR A 563 20.35 16.57 -8.73
CA THR A 563 20.50 17.51 -7.63
C THR A 563 21.53 18.59 -7.97
N THR A 564 21.46 19.73 -7.29
CA THR A 564 22.51 20.78 -7.37
C THR A 564 23.87 20.29 -6.88
N GLN A 565 23.91 19.21 -6.10
CA GLN A 565 25.13 18.55 -5.62
C GLN A 565 25.69 17.52 -6.61
N GLY A 566 25.11 17.39 -7.81
CA GLY A 566 25.59 16.46 -8.85
C GLY A 566 25.18 15.00 -8.67
N THR A 567 24.32 14.69 -7.69
CA THR A 567 23.74 13.34 -7.52
C THR A 567 22.55 13.15 -8.46
N THR A 568 22.49 11.99 -9.13
CA THR A 568 21.37 11.57 -9.99
C THR A 568 20.53 10.51 -9.29
N LEU A 569 19.20 10.66 -9.33
CA LEU A 569 18.22 9.79 -8.68
C LEU A 569 17.15 9.38 -9.69
N ASP A 570 16.81 8.10 -9.72
CA ASP A 570 15.79 7.55 -10.63
C ASP A 570 14.61 7.00 -9.83
N TYR A 571 13.41 7.49 -10.13
CA TYR A 571 12.17 7.02 -9.54
C TYR A 571 11.21 6.52 -10.60
N ARG A 572 10.38 5.56 -10.23
CA ARG A 572 9.24 5.19 -11.06
C ARG A 572 8.19 6.29 -11.02
N MET A 573 7.70 6.72 -12.20
CA MET A 573 6.63 7.71 -12.34
C MET A 573 5.38 7.12 -12.98
N PRO A 574 4.35 6.82 -12.18
CA PRO A 574 3.03 6.52 -12.69
C PRO A 574 2.40 7.74 -13.38
N LEU A 575 1.95 7.57 -14.63
CA LEU A 575 1.41 8.69 -15.44
C LEU A 575 0.25 9.43 -14.77
N PRO A 576 -0.73 8.75 -14.13
CA PRO A 576 -1.80 9.44 -13.41
C PRO A 576 -1.32 10.33 -12.25
N GLN A 577 -0.31 9.87 -11.50
CA GLN A 577 0.25 10.63 -10.37
C GLN A 577 1.09 11.80 -10.87
N GLY A 578 1.86 11.61 -11.96
CA GLY A 578 2.52 12.71 -12.67
C GLY A 578 1.54 13.82 -13.09
N ARG A 579 0.35 13.45 -13.60
CA ARG A 579 -0.72 14.41 -13.98
C ARG A 579 -1.39 15.09 -12.79
N THR A 580 -1.48 14.40 -11.65
CA THR A 580 -1.99 14.98 -10.40
C THR A 580 -1.06 16.10 -9.92
N GLY A 581 0.24 15.85 -10.07
CA GLY A 581 1.32 16.74 -9.69
C GLY A 581 1.88 16.40 -8.31
N PHE A 582 3.09 16.89 -8.03
CA PHE A 582 3.87 16.51 -6.85
C PHE A 582 4.95 17.55 -6.55
N ILE A 583 5.45 17.54 -5.32
CA ILE A 583 6.54 18.40 -4.86
C ILE A 583 7.85 17.89 -5.50
N ILE A 584 8.58 18.81 -6.16
CA ILE A 584 9.87 18.53 -6.84
C ILE A 584 11.04 19.37 -6.32
N ASN A 585 10.78 20.54 -5.71
CA ASN A 585 11.80 21.35 -5.04
C ASN A 585 11.22 21.90 -3.74
N PRO A 586 11.83 21.65 -2.57
CA PRO A 586 13.01 20.80 -2.37
C PRO A 586 12.73 19.32 -2.69
N ILE A 587 13.80 18.54 -2.83
CA ILE A 587 13.69 17.09 -3.01
C ILE A 587 13.40 16.45 -1.66
N VAL A 588 12.23 15.81 -1.56
CA VAL A 588 11.77 15.09 -0.35
C VAL A 588 11.80 13.60 -0.62
N GLU A 589 12.67 12.87 0.09
CA GLU A 589 12.79 11.40 0.00
C GLU A 589 12.38 10.68 1.30
N ASP A 590 12.39 11.40 2.42
CA ASP A 590 12.11 10.87 3.75
C ASP A 590 11.39 11.89 4.64
N LEU A 591 11.06 11.46 5.85
CA LEU A 591 10.36 12.27 6.84
C LEU A 591 11.15 13.52 7.23
N MET A 592 12.47 13.44 7.34
CA MET A 592 13.30 14.57 7.74
C MET A 592 13.36 15.63 6.63
N GLY A 593 13.51 15.21 5.37
CA GLY A 593 13.40 16.07 4.19
C GLY A 593 12.05 16.77 4.12
N TYR A 594 10.97 16.07 4.47
CA TYR A 594 9.63 16.65 4.55
C TYR A 594 9.52 17.68 5.69
N MET A 595 10.09 17.42 6.88
CA MET A 595 10.10 18.40 7.97
C MET A 595 10.98 19.62 7.66
N ASN A 596 12.13 19.42 7.01
CA ASN A 596 12.98 20.50 6.53
C ASN A 596 12.23 21.41 5.56
N PHE A 597 11.45 20.81 4.64
CA PHE A 597 10.55 21.57 3.77
C PHE A 597 9.47 22.31 4.58
N ALA A 598 8.81 21.62 5.51
CA ALA A 598 7.77 22.20 6.38
C ALA A 598 8.26 23.34 7.28
N GLY A 599 9.55 23.38 7.63
CA GLY A 599 10.14 24.40 8.48
C GLY A 599 10.92 25.48 7.73
N GLY A 600 10.88 25.50 6.39
CA GLY A 600 11.59 26.48 5.58
C GLY A 600 13.13 26.34 5.60
N LYS A 601 13.65 25.16 5.89
CA LYS A 601 15.09 24.84 5.90
C LYS A 601 15.44 23.69 4.94
N PRO A 602 15.05 23.76 3.65
CA PRO A 602 15.36 22.69 2.70
C PRO A 602 16.87 22.51 2.50
N GLY A 603 17.34 21.26 2.53
CA GLY A 603 18.76 20.93 2.38
C GLY A 603 19.17 20.36 1.01
N ARG A 604 18.21 20.00 0.15
CA ARG A 604 18.46 19.37 -1.15
C ARG A 604 17.58 19.95 -2.23
N PHE A 605 18.21 20.49 -3.26
CA PHE A 605 17.55 21.25 -4.32
C PHE A 605 17.67 20.56 -5.68
N LEU A 606 16.64 20.75 -6.49
CA LEU A 606 16.54 20.26 -7.85
C LEU A 606 17.38 21.12 -8.80
N ARG A 607 18.21 20.48 -9.60
CA ARG A 607 18.89 21.10 -10.74
C ARG A 607 18.14 20.84 -12.05
N SER A 608 17.78 19.59 -12.30
CA SER A 608 17.08 19.19 -13.50
C SER A 608 16.16 18.00 -13.27
N LEU A 609 15.11 17.92 -14.06
CA LEU A 609 14.15 16.82 -14.07
C LEU A 609 13.97 16.30 -15.49
N THR A 610 14.04 14.99 -15.68
CA THR A 610 13.94 14.34 -17.00
C THR A 610 12.97 13.16 -16.94
N VAL A 611 12.02 13.11 -17.87
CA VAL A 611 11.19 11.92 -18.10
C VAL A 611 11.93 10.97 -19.03
N VAL A 612 12.26 9.78 -18.56
CA VAL A 612 13.05 8.77 -19.27
C VAL A 612 12.17 7.57 -19.62
N LEU A 613 12.29 7.11 -20.86
CA LEU A 613 11.66 5.90 -21.38
C LEU A 613 12.75 4.89 -21.73
N GLU A 614 12.44 3.61 -21.59
CA GLU A 614 13.34 2.54 -22.05
C GLU A 614 13.41 2.52 -23.58
N PRO A 615 14.58 2.19 -24.16
CA PRO A 615 14.73 2.09 -25.60
C PRO A 615 13.70 1.15 -26.25
N GLY A 616 12.95 1.67 -27.22
CA GLY A 616 11.91 0.94 -27.94
C GLY A 616 10.50 1.07 -27.35
N ASP A 617 10.35 1.65 -26.16
CA ASP A 617 9.05 1.94 -25.55
C ASP A 617 8.49 3.31 -25.96
N GLU A 618 9.26 4.17 -26.62
CA GLU A 618 8.87 5.53 -27.06
C GLU A 618 7.61 5.49 -27.93
N LYS A 619 7.50 4.47 -28.80
CA LYS A 619 6.32 4.25 -29.68
C LYS A 619 4.99 4.10 -28.94
N TYR A 620 5.01 3.79 -27.64
CA TYR A 620 3.81 3.67 -26.82
C TYR A 620 3.35 5.00 -26.22
N PHE A 621 4.09 6.08 -26.42
CA PHE A 621 3.80 7.40 -25.90
C PHE A 621 3.75 8.45 -27.03
N GLU A 622 3.17 9.61 -26.72
CA GLU A 622 3.28 10.78 -27.59
C GLU A 622 4.72 11.31 -27.60
N ASP A 623 5.17 11.92 -28.70
CA ASP A 623 6.56 12.37 -28.91
C ASP A 623 7.01 13.46 -27.92
N GLY A 624 6.06 14.12 -27.25
CA GLY A 624 6.32 15.11 -26.22
C GLY A 624 5.34 15.03 -25.06
N TYR A 625 5.75 15.55 -23.92
CA TYR A 625 4.92 15.68 -22.73
C TYR A 625 4.86 17.13 -22.28
N ARG A 626 3.75 17.51 -21.63
CA ARG A 626 3.61 18.82 -21.01
C ARG A 626 4.10 18.73 -19.57
N ILE A 627 5.05 19.57 -19.20
CA ILE A 627 5.39 19.85 -17.81
C ILE A 627 4.89 21.25 -17.45
N THR A 628 4.24 21.38 -16.30
CA THR A 628 3.89 22.67 -15.70
C THR A 628 4.47 22.71 -14.30
N VAL A 629 5.31 23.70 -14.06
CA VAL A 629 5.93 23.98 -12.78
C VAL A 629 5.24 25.20 -12.15
N SER A 630 4.91 25.06 -10.89
CA SER A 630 4.14 26.01 -10.10
C SER A 630 4.85 26.29 -8.78
N ASP A 631 4.66 27.50 -8.26
CA ASP A 631 5.12 27.89 -6.94
C ASP A 631 4.16 27.33 -5.88
N LEU A 632 4.74 26.84 -4.80
CA LEU A 632 4.04 26.47 -3.57
C LEU A 632 4.30 27.54 -2.51
N PRO A 633 3.28 27.93 -1.74
CA PRO A 633 3.50 28.84 -0.63
C PRO A 633 4.44 28.20 0.41
N PRO A 634 5.25 29.03 1.11
CA PRO A 634 6.05 28.55 2.23
C PRO A 634 5.18 28.11 3.39
N SER A 635 5.72 27.19 4.20
CA SER A 635 5.07 26.67 5.42
C SER A 635 5.95 26.93 6.65
N ASP A 636 5.30 27.05 7.80
CA ASP A 636 5.89 27.13 9.13
C ASP A 636 5.62 25.88 9.99
N ALA A 637 4.93 24.87 9.44
CA ALA A 637 4.42 23.73 10.21
C ALA A 637 5.54 22.87 10.85
N GLY A 638 6.77 22.97 10.34
CA GLY A 638 7.95 22.30 10.88
C GLY A 638 8.68 23.05 12.00
N GLN A 639 8.33 24.31 12.31
CA GLN A 639 9.06 25.10 13.31
C GLN A 639 9.04 24.44 14.71
N ALA A 640 7.87 23.95 15.14
CA ALA A 640 7.72 23.27 16.43
C ALA A 640 8.55 21.98 16.50
N PHE A 641 8.69 21.25 15.39
CA PHE A 641 9.53 20.06 15.30
C PHE A 641 10.99 20.41 15.54
N PHE A 642 11.53 21.42 14.85
CA PHE A 642 12.93 21.82 15.04
C PHE A 642 13.18 22.40 16.43
N ALA A 643 12.25 23.18 16.99
CA ALA A 643 12.38 23.67 18.35
C ALA A 643 12.45 22.52 19.38
N GLN A 644 11.69 21.44 19.15
CA GLN A 644 11.74 20.25 20.00
C GLN A 644 13.02 19.44 19.80
N GLU A 645 13.48 19.26 18.57
CA GLU A 645 14.74 18.57 18.25
C GLU A 645 15.95 19.32 18.83
N GLU A 646 15.98 20.64 18.72
CA GLU A 646 17.03 21.48 19.28
C GLU A 646 17.06 21.39 20.82
N LYS A 647 15.88 21.37 21.46
CA LYS A 647 15.76 21.11 22.90
C LYS A 647 16.26 19.71 23.29
N ASN A 648 15.98 18.69 22.47
CA ASN A 648 16.47 17.33 22.69
C ASN A 648 17.98 17.22 22.51
N LEU A 649 18.55 17.91 21.52
CA LEU A 649 19.98 17.97 21.25
C LEU A 649 20.75 18.56 22.45
N PHE A 650 20.23 19.65 23.02
CA PHE A 650 20.83 20.32 24.18
C PHE A 650 20.30 19.85 25.54
N ARG A 651 19.76 18.62 25.62
CA ARG A 651 19.22 18.03 26.87
C ARG A 651 20.21 17.98 28.04
N MET A 652 21.51 18.05 27.75
CA MET A 652 22.60 18.05 28.73
C MET A 652 22.81 19.42 29.37
N PHE A 653 22.23 20.46 28.79
CA PHE A 653 22.25 21.82 29.29
C PHE A 653 20.91 22.14 29.94
N SER A 654 20.93 22.90 31.03
CA SER A 654 19.70 23.50 31.59
C SER A 654 19.26 24.74 30.81
N VAL A 655 20.04 25.14 29.80
CA VAL A 655 19.86 26.34 28.98
C VAL A 655 19.97 25.94 27.50
N VAL A 656 19.04 26.39 26.68
CA VAL A 656 19.12 26.17 25.23
C VAL A 656 19.92 27.32 24.61
N PRO A 657 20.99 27.06 23.86
CA PRO A 657 21.73 28.10 23.14
C PRO A 657 20.81 28.87 22.19
N THR A 658 20.98 30.19 22.11
CA THR A 658 20.26 31.04 21.14
C THR A 658 20.87 30.99 19.75
N SER A 659 22.16 30.63 19.68
CA SER A 659 22.89 30.40 18.44
C SER A 659 24.13 29.59 18.73
N TYR A 660 24.60 28.82 17.76
CA TYR A 660 25.89 28.16 17.84
C TYR A 660 26.51 28.00 16.45
N SER A 661 27.83 27.83 16.42
CA SER A 661 28.60 27.46 15.24
C SER A 661 29.65 26.43 15.64
N SER A 662 29.88 25.45 14.78
CA SER A 662 30.97 24.48 14.93
C SER A 662 31.38 24.03 13.55
N LEU A 663 32.67 23.72 13.40
CA LEU A 663 33.24 23.25 12.12
C LEU A 663 32.57 21.94 11.65
N THR A 664 32.19 21.08 12.59
CA THR A 664 31.49 19.82 12.33
C THR A 664 30.11 19.82 12.98
N PRO A 665 29.14 19.02 12.49
CA PRO A 665 27.88 18.82 13.20
C PRO A 665 28.13 18.41 14.66
N VAL A 666 27.40 19.03 15.59
CA VAL A 666 27.48 18.68 17.02
C VAL A 666 27.00 17.25 17.24
N SER A 667 27.61 16.55 18.19
CA SER A 667 27.31 15.15 18.46
C SER A 667 27.43 14.84 19.94
N GLU A 668 26.78 13.77 20.40
CA GLU A 668 26.93 13.32 21.78
C GLU A 668 28.22 12.51 21.94
N GLY A 669 28.95 12.78 23.00
CA GLY A 669 30.14 12.04 23.40
C GLY A 669 30.12 11.71 24.88
N THR A 670 31.17 11.06 25.36
CA THR A 670 31.37 10.80 26.79
C THR A 670 32.78 11.16 27.22
N ILE A 671 32.90 11.86 28.35
CA ILE A 671 34.17 12.08 29.05
C ILE A 671 33.97 11.53 30.47
N GLU A 672 34.83 10.61 30.91
CA GLU A 672 34.73 9.93 32.22
C GLU A 672 33.33 9.31 32.48
N GLY A 673 32.70 8.76 31.43
CA GLY A 673 31.37 8.16 31.51
C GLY A 673 30.20 9.15 31.65
N LYS A 674 30.48 10.47 31.70
CA LYS A 674 29.45 11.51 31.71
C LYS A 674 29.11 11.92 30.26
N PRO A 675 27.82 12.11 29.92
CA PRO A 675 27.44 12.60 28.60
C PRO A 675 27.89 14.05 28.42
N VAL A 676 28.46 14.34 27.25
CA VAL A 676 28.93 15.67 26.86
C VAL A 676 28.46 16.01 25.45
N MET A 677 28.27 17.30 25.18
CA MET A 677 27.96 17.79 23.85
C MET A 677 29.26 18.19 23.14
N VAL A 678 29.60 17.47 22.07
CA VAL A 678 30.82 17.69 21.30
C VAL A 678 30.64 18.89 20.39
N PHE A 679 31.54 19.86 20.55
CA PHE A 679 31.62 21.11 19.81
C PHE A 679 33.04 21.26 19.27
N HIS A 680 33.37 20.55 18.20
CA HIS A 680 34.72 20.53 17.64
C HIS A 680 35.27 21.95 17.42
N ALA A 681 36.50 22.22 17.88
CA ALA A 681 37.11 23.53 17.73
C ALA A 681 37.47 23.79 16.25
N PRO A 682 37.43 25.04 15.75
CA PRO A 682 36.82 26.19 16.39
C PRO A 682 35.29 26.05 16.50
N SER A 683 34.75 26.41 17.66
CA SER A 683 33.32 26.43 17.92
C SER A 683 32.91 27.59 18.81
N GLU A 684 31.65 27.98 18.71
CA GLU A 684 31.04 29.02 19.52
C GLU A 684 29.58 28.67 19.81
N LEU A 685 29.11 28.95 21.03
CA LEU A 685 27.69 28.95 21.35
C LEU A 685 27.36 30.19 22.19
N THR A 686 26.18 30.74 21.97
CA THR A 686 25.66 31.90 22.69
C THR A 686 24.43 31.51 23.48
N VAL A 687 24.33 31.97 24.72
CA VAL A 687 23.15 31.82 25.58
C VAL A 687 22.72 33.19 26.10
N ASN A 688 21.41 33.42 26.18
CA ASN A 688 20.88 34.61 26.85
C ASN A 688 21.00 34.43 28.37
N VAL A 689 21.41 35.48 29.07
CA VAL A 689 21.44 35.51 30.53
C VAL A 689 20.02 35.83 31.05
N PRO A 690 19.39 34.95 31.84
CA PRO A 690 18.08 35.22 32.43
C PRO A 690 18.15 36.38 33.43
N ASP A 691 17.06 37.14 33.52
CA ASP A 691 16.94 38.23 34.48
C ASP A 691 17.14 37.70 35.92
N GLY A 692 17.99 38.38 36.69
CA GLY A 692 18.31 37.99 38.07
C GLY A 692 19.33 36.85 38.22
N ALA A 693 19.81 36.24 37.13
CA ALA A 693 20.89 35.25 37.21
C ALA A 693 22.18 35.90 37.74
N THR A 694 22.79 35.30 38.76
CA THR A 694 24.01 35.83 39.40
C THR A 694 25.24 34.99 39.12
N LYS A 695 25.05 33.73 38.74
CA LYS A 695 26.14 32.81 38.42
C LYS A 695 25.82 31.97 37.19
N PHE A 696 26.88 31.51 36.53
CA PHE A 696 26.81 30.53 35.46
C PHE A 696 27.80 29.40 35.76
N ALA A 697 27.37 28.16 35.59
CA ALA A 697 28.18 26.99 35.90
C ALA A 697 28.02 25.92 34.81
N GLY A 698 29.03 25.08 34.69
CA GLY A 698 29.04 23.99 33.72
C GLY A 698 30.37 23.26 33.75
N ALA A 699 30.64 22.49 32.70
CA ALA A 699 31.92 21.83 32.53
C ALA A 699 32.31 21.72 31.06
N PHE A 700 33.60 21.55 30.81
CA PHE A 700 34.16 21.35 29.48
C PHE A 700 35.35 20.38 29.51
N GLY A 701 35.74 19.87 28.34
CA GLY A 701 36.87 18.96 28.21
C GLY A 701 37.16 18.56 26.78
N ILE A 702 38.13 17.65 26.61
CA ILE A 702 38.53 17.09 25.32
C ILE A 702 38.29 15.57 25.35
N LEU A 703 37.73 15.02 24.27
CA LEU A 703 37.41 13.59 24.18
C LEU A 703 38.68 12.73 24.15
N GLU A 704 38.61 11.53 24.73
CA GLU A 704 39.77 10.62 24.85
C GLU A 704 40.45 10.31 23.52
N GLY A 705 39.66 10.11 22.46
CA GLY A 705 40.19 9.82 21.13
C GLY A 705 41.08 10.93 20.55
N ALA A 706 40.90 12.19 20.97
CA ALA A 706 41.71 13.32 20.49
C ALA A 706 43.19 13.19 20.87
N TYR A 707 43.47 12.62 22.04
CA TYR A 707 44.81 12.53 22.62
C TYR A 707 45.32 11.10 22.80
N THR A 708 44.56 10.07 22.42
CA THR A 708 45.00 8.67 22.44
C THR A 708 45.21 8.08 21.04
N ASN A 709 44.44 8.53 20.04
CA ASN A 709 44.59 8.05 18.65
C ASN A 709 45.69 8.84 17.92
N GLY A 710 46.95 8.53 18.24
CA GLY A 710 48.11 9.14 17.58
C GLY A 710 48.54 10.51 18.14
N ASN A 711 48.05 10.90 19.32
CA ASN A 711 48.47 12.11 20.08
C ASN A 711 48.50 13.40 19.25
N SER A 712 47.48 13.65 18.42
CA SER A 712 47.55 14.69 17.37
C SER A 712 46.80 15.99 17.68
N THR A 713 46.08 16.10 18.80
CA THR A 713 45.57 17.40 19.28
C THR A 713 46.71 18.25 19.86
N ASP A 714 46.73 19.54 19.53
CA ASP A 714 47.62 20.52 20.16
C ASP A 714 46.94 21.25 21.33
N GLY A 715 45.78 20.75 21.76
CA GLY A 715 44.96 21.32 22.82
C GLY A 715 43.90 22.30 22.32
N ALA A 716 43.15 22.91 23.22
CA ALA A 716 42.13 23.89 22.86
C ALA A 716 41.95 24.94 23.96
N ILE A 717 41.48 26.13 23.59
CA ILE A 717 41.27 27.25 24.52
C ILE A 717 39.78 27.49 24.68
N PHE A 718 39.26 27.24 25.88
CA PHE A 718 37.87 27.47 26.25
C PHE A 718 37.73 28.86 26.85
N THR A 719 36.82 29.66 26.29
CA THR A 719 36.57 31.04 26.73
C THR A 719 35.08 31.25 26.99
N ILE A 720 34.76 32.04 28.02
CA ILE A 720 33.40 32.51 28.29
C ILE A 720 33.45 34.02 28.42
N THR A 721 32.72 34.70 27.55
CA THR A 721 32.66 36.16 27.48
C THR A 721 31.24 36.62 27.73
N TRP A 722 31.07 37.57 28.65
CA TRP A 722 29.82 38.27 28.88
C TRP A 722 29.70 39.46 27.95
N ILE A 723 28.53 39.63 27.33
CA ILE A 723 28.30 40.61 26.27
C ILE A 723 27.02 41.37 26.56
N ARG A 724 27.10 42.71 26.58
CA ARG A 724 25.94 43.61 26.67
C ARG A 724 26.15 44.82 25.77
N GLY A 725 25.37 44.93 24.69
CA GLY A 725 25.58 45.98 23.70
C GLY A 725 26.97 45.86 23.05
N ALA A 726 27.81 46.88 23.22
CA ALA A 726 29.19 46.88 22.76
C ALA A 726 30.21 46.43 23.83
N ASP A 727 29.78 46.26 25.08
CA ASP A 727 30.65 45.86 26.17
C ASP A 727 30.85 44.34 26.15
N GLU A 728 32.10 43.90 26.03
CA GLU A 728 32.50 42.49 26.16
C GLU A 728 33.45 42.34 27.35
N THR A 729 33.19 41.37 28.23
CA THR A 729 34.03 41.06 29.41
C THR A 729 34.35 39.58 29.44
N LEU A 730 35.64 39.24 29.38
CA LEU A 730 36.11 37.86 29.52
C LEU A 730 35.92 37.40 30.99
N LEU A 731 35.14 36.35 31.19
CA LEU A 731 34.85 35.77 32.51
C LEU A 731 35.67 34.50 32.80
N LEU A 732 36.01 33.75 31.75
CA LEU A 732 36.82 32.54 31.83
C LEU A 732 37.68 32.42 30.57
N GLU A 733 38.95 32.07 30.75
CA GLU A 733 39.81 31.55 29.70
C GLU A 733 40.63 30.40 30.28
N GLN A 734 40.50 29.21 29.69
CA GLN A 734 41.16 28.00 30.16
C GLN A 734 41.72 27.22 28.95
N PRO A 735 43.05 27.20 28.77
CA PRO A 735 43.70 26.31 27.80
C PRO A 735 43.80 24.89 28.37
N LEU A 736 43.43 23.89 27.58
CA LEU A 736 43.64 22.46 27.85
C LEU A 736 44.63 21.87 26.85
N ASP A 737 45.58 21.07 27.34
CA ASP A 737 46.59 20.34 26.56
C ASP A 737 46.72 18.92 27.13
N PRO A 738 45.84 17.99 26.73
CA PRO A 738 45.78 16.65 27.31
C PRO A 738 46.96 15.76 26.90
N VAL A 739 47.74 16.15 25.87
CA VAL A 739 48.94 15.44 25.46
C VAL A 739 50.08 15.73 26.43
N GLN A 740 50.34 17.00 26.73
CA GLN A 740 51.43 17.41 27.63
C GLN A 740 51.04 17.37 29.11
N ARG A 741 49.75 17.57 29.43
CA ARG A 741 49.24 17.68 30.81
C ARG A 741 48.17 16.63 31.06
N PRO A 742 48.50 15.46 31.64
CA PRO A 742 47.53 14.41 31.91
C PRO A 742 46.32 14.82 32.76
N LYS A 743 46.43 15.89 33.56
CA LYS A 743 45.29 16.44 34.33
C LYS A 743 44.19 17.02 33.44
N ASP A 744 44.53 17.42 32.21
CA ASP A 744 43.60 18.01 31.25
C ASP A 744 42.76 16.95 30.50
N ARG A 745 42.95 15.68 30.83
CA ARG A 745 42.20 14.53 30.28
C ARG A 745 40.86 14.28 30.98
N THR A 746 40.55 15.09 32.00
CA THR A 746 39.33 14.98 32.81
C THR A 746 38.35 16.10 32.46
N LEU A 747 37.12 15.99 32.95
CA LEU A 747 36.13 17.06 32.80
C LEU A 747 36.47 18.22 33.75
N HIS A 748 36.58 19.45 33.22
CA HIS A 748 36.85 20.65 34.01
C HIS A 748 35.55 21.38 34.34
N ASP A 749 35.13 21.31 35.61
CA ASP A 749 34.01 22.10 36.14
C ASP A 749 34.38 23.58 36.28
N PHE A 750 33.43 24.47 36.02
CA PHE A 750 33.56 25.90 36.28
C PHE A 750 32.29 26.48 36.94
N GLU A 751 32.49 27.53 37.73
CA GLU A 751 31.43 28.40 38.23
C GLU A 751 31.95 29.86 38.19
N ILE A 752 31.27 30.71 37.44
CA ILE A 752 31.64 32.12 37.25
C ILE A 752 30.54 33.04 37.76
N ASN A 753 30.94 34.17 38.36
CA ASN A 753 29.99 35.23 38.75
C ASN A 753 29.65 36.09 37.53
N LEU A 754 28.36 36.42 37.40
CA LEU A 754 27.87 37.23 36.29
C LEU A 754 27.81 38.71 36.66
N PRO A 755 28.28 39.62 35.79
CA PRO A 755 28.01 41.04 35.93
C PRO A 755 26.51 41.33 35.97
N ARG A 756 26.10 42.38 36.71
CA ARG A 756 24.69 42.82 36.73
C ARG A 756 24.33 43.53 35.43
N GLY A 757 23.24 43.12 34.79
CA GLY A 757 22.65 43.85 33.68
C GLY A 757 21.68 43.03 32.87
N ASP A 758 20.48 43.55 32.68
CA ASP A 758 19.44 42.92 31.86
C ASP A 758 19.82 42.96 30.38
N GLY A 759 19.37 41.94 29.63
CA GLY A 759 19.63 41.80 28.19
C GLY A 759 21.06 41.35 27.82
N ALA A 760 21.83 40.83 28.79
CA ALA A 760 23.16 40.31 28.53
C ALA A 760 23.15 38.89 27.93
N ARG A 761 24.25 38.53 27.27
CA ARG A 761 24.48 37.20 26.69
C ARG A 761 25.85 36.67 27.09
N LEU A 762 25.99 35.34 27.18
CA LEU A 762 27.29 34.70 27.28
C LEU A 762 27.65 34.08 25.93
N ARG A 763 28.85 34.38 25.45
CA ARG A 763 29.50 33.70 24.33
C ARG A 763 30.50 32.71 24.90
N LEU A 764 30.26 31.42 24.73
CA LEU A 764 31.21 30.38 25.05
C LEU A 764 31.91 30.00 23.74
N ARG A 765 33.22 30.17 23.66
CA ARG A 765 34.00 29.89 22.45
C ARG A 765 35.12 28.92 22.77
N THR A 766 35.30 27.93 21.91
CA THR A 766 36.46 27.04 21.93
C THR A 766 37.31 27.32 20.70
N SER A 767 38.52 27.83 20.92
CA SER A 767 39.49 28.11 19.86
C SER A 767 40.50 26.97 19.75
N PRO A 768 41.12 26.77 18.56
CA PRO A 768 42.22 25.82 18.39
C PRO A 768 43.38 26.06 19.37
N GLY A 769 44.18 25.03 19.61
CA GLY A 769 45.38 25.11 20.41
C GLY A 769 46.48 26.04 19.86
N PRO A 770 47.63 26.15 20.55
CA PRO A 770 48.68 27.12 20.23
C PRO A 770 49.30 27.00 18.83
N GLN A 771 49.24 25.83 18.19
CA GLN A 771 49.72 25.61 16.82
C GLN A 771 48.62 25.81 15.78
N SER A 772 47.41 26.20 16.22
CA SER A 772 46.22 26.34 15.39
C SER A 772 45.85 25.05 14.63
N ASN A 773 46.24 23.88 15.16
CA ASN A 773 45.97 22.58 14.54
C ASN A 773 44.72 21.92 15.14
N TYR A 774 43.57 22.34 14.62
CA TYR A 774 42.29 21.88 15.13
C TYR A 774 41.84 20.50 14.64
N ALA A 775 42.60 19.78 13.82
CA ALA A 775 42.14 18.53 13.19
C ALA A 775 41.70 17.43 14.19
N TRP A 776 42.17 17.52 15.44
CA TRP A 776 41.88 16.56 16.51
C TRP A 776 41.26 17.22 17.75
N ASP A 777 40.83 18.48 17.66
CA ASP A 777 40.31 19.24 18.80
C ASP A 777 38.82 18.92 19.07
N TRP A 778 38.59 17.66 19.42
CA TRP A 778 37.27 17.10 19.75
C TRP A 778 36.87 17.55 21.15
N THR A 779 36.54 18.82 21.25
CA THR A 779 36.20 19.52 22.49
C THR A 779 34.72 19.40 22.80
N ALA A 780 34.34 19.56 24.06
CA ALA A 780 32.96 19.39 24.49
C ALA A 780 32.59 20.29 25.67
N TRP A 781 31.29 20.59 25.77
CA TRP A 781 30.65 21.29 26.90
C TRP A 781 29.56 20.39 27.50
N THR A 782 29.28 20.52 28.81
CA THR A 782 28.17 19.81 29.48
C THR A 782 27.66 20.59 30.70
N ALA A 783 26.47 20.24 31.16
CA ALA A 783 25.87 20.73 32.41
C ALA A 783 25.77 22.26 32.57
N LEU A 784 25.70 23.00 31.45
CA LEU A 784 25.57 24.45 31.41
C LEU A 784 24.26 24.91 32.09
N ARG A 785 24.36 25.77 33.10
CA ARG A 785 23.21 26.23 33.89
C ARG A 785 23.44 27.61 34.54
N PHE A 786 22.38 28.40 34.65
CA PHE A 786 22.35 29.62 35.46
C PHE A 786 21.93 29.31 36.90
N LYS A 787 22.37 30.12 37.85
CA LYS A 787 21.93 30.11 39.26
C LYS A 787 21.53 31.48 39.75
#